data_AF-A0A943IFG4-F1
#
_entry.id   AF-A0A943IFG4-F1
#
_cell.length_a   1.000
_cell.length_b   1.000
_cell.length_c   1.000
_cell.angle_alpha   90.00
_cell.angle_beta   90.00
_cell.angle_gamma   90.00
#
_symmetry.space_group_name_H-M   'P 1'
#
loop_
_entity.id
_entity.type
_entity.pdbx_description
1 polymer ?
#
loop_
_entity_poly.entity_id
_entity_poly.type
_entity_poly.pdbx_seq_one_letter_code
_entity_poly.pdbx_strand_id
1 'polypeptide(L)'
;MNIWEILGIEPTRDQGAVRRAYAAAAARYNPEEHPEEFLAVRQAYEQALAFARSVEEPVEVPELPEFTMPAQPLSAMEPGSRTAATGGFTLELEPEGSRQPDFPALERFRELYASKQRRDRKQWDLWFTSPEFLAVYRDPAFTAALHQAVEELKKEFPLCKEFQTALAVAYRYRAIVYQDHTEFELEEGAGFEGLQEILQIAVQGPLVRKFQGNDVTLSVAYADYEELMDLARNGVWNSQTLDQLHWILNRYLMAHLREKSTGNIKTERCVISLRILEFYFDSQPLPEEVYEVLWRVLSLDSVKMGRAKLFYGRLREIVEQKAPAVCEEQERFVELRTAYHDLGSDIPWVGGDDSPRGRELVEQFLAREDFQRAIRSRSFVREEMLPHWCSWYIHPYLIRRLSEIFEADPTLPYAREVVQSVREAERQHELDLQRREEQERLAQRALEEIRPENCTLSDPLFLRYFLQTAFYWAEGQGQQNLYGLLEQEFPSNEGWNRRLAQENFTRTIPLTQTITDEQGQTTEQTLEIQIQFHQYYVEYRLNGEELSNPLLPFWGISGIEDDEIFFLLLPVLSAYQDEYQDVTAYLRERLGRLQLPEELPGRIAEALAREVACLAPTENGTAILRPARFYRETETDCCCCAWYGNGRLLVSRRKGQELVLLQEFCRWDVTSLDQAARIAQDTFDEVFQPARDLEGIGLCRHLYVEYSGLPSEEYEGEAITPELLEQLLEKFEIKTVTRLEVNHEMVLLWSKRSFFNREVPGVCALLRFDDASSSWGALLSDWNSYLYAEADTVPQIPFRLGFLPDYAVHQTPKKPIDALVALLHGVKDGNGRWSDKVYLYNQESSYYFAKRALGGFSIERSGGPLLRRKYVIPKIPTRFAWRQPGGPLTVQEMDAAARFALVDQMARFELGALDYLSMTWEFPEEGPVHLVLLHEQDDSGRRDQLVLIRDNAQSIEYLVGNKEEYMEREGKVPKASFGGRMIPRYLLHYDFVLIRDFLDLFFLSLPRIDSLVRNNYAAFAYGPKHLTQLGFEEHRRKLLEP
;
A
#
# COMPACT_ATOMS: atom_id res chain seq x y z
N MET A 1 11.45 34.15 53.32
CA MET A 1 11.92 32.97 52.57
C MET A 1 11.70 33.24 51.11
N ASN A 2 12.75 33.10 50.30
CA ASN A 2 12.66 33.19 48.84
C ASN A 2 11.98 31.91 48.29
N ILE A 3 11.23 31.98 47.18
CA ILE A 3 10.51 30.83 46.60
C ILE A 3 11.43 29.63 46.33
N TRP A 4 12.67 29.93 45.98
CA TRP A 4 13.73 28.96 45.68
C TRP A 4 14.27 28.27 46.94
N GLU A 5 14.34 28.99 48.07
CA GLU A 5 14.74 28.43 49.37
C GLU A 5 13.67 27.48 49.92
N ILE A 6 12.38 27.76 49.67
CA ILE A 6 11.27 26.90 50.08
C ILE A 6 11.26 25.59 49.28
N LEU A 7 11.62 25.65 48.00
CA LEU A 7 11.75 24.47 47.13
C LEU A 7 13.12 23.77 47.25
N GLY A 8 14.09 24.37 47.94
CA GLY A 8 15.43 23.82 48.15
C GLY A 8 16.29 23.74 46.89
N ILE A 9 16.06 24.60 45.91
CA ILE A 9 16.78 24.64 44.62
C ILE A 9 17.27 26.06 44.31
N GLU A 10 18.30 26.19 43.48
CA GLU A 10 18.70 27.50 42.95
C GLU A 10 17.71 28.01 41.89
N PRO A 11 17.61 29.35 41.68
CA PRO A 11 16.74 29.93 40.67
C PRO A 11 16.97 29.32 39.29
N THR A 12 16.00 28.57 38.79
CA THR A 12 16.11 27.84 37.52
C THR A 12 14.90 28.07 36.64
N ARG A 13 15.11 28.05 35.32
CA ARG A 13 14.06 28.16 34.30
C ARG A 13 13.64 26.79 33.76
N ASP A 14 14.30 25.71 34.20
CA ASP A 14 13.91 24.33 33.86
C ASP A 14 12.68 23.91 34.68
N GLN A 15 11.52 23.87 34.03
CA GLN A 15 10.25 23.46 34.63
C GLN A 15 10.32 22.03 35.21
N GLY A 16 11.13 21.14 34.64
CA GLY A 16 11.33 19.77 35.13
C GLY A 16 12.11 19.73 36.45
N ALA A 17 13.10 20.60 36.63
CA ALA A 17 13.82 20.74 37.90
C ALA A 17 12.91 21.30 39.01
N VAL A 18 12.09 22.30 38.71
CA VAL A 18 11.12 22.90 39.67
C VAL A 18 10.07 21.88 40.13
N ARG A 19 9.57 21.03 39.23
CA ARG A 19 8.60 19.97 39.57
C ARG A 19 9.20 18.87 40.45
N ARG A 20 10.45 18.45 40.18
CA ARG A 20 11.15 17.47 41.02
C ARG A 20 11.39 18.00 42.43
N ALA A 21 11.78 19.27 42.55
CA ALA A 21 11.97 19.94 43.82
C ALA A 21 10.66 20.04 44.62
N TYR A 22 9.56 20.39 43.96
CA TYR A 22 8.24 20.41 44.59
C TYR A 22 7.78 19.03 45.05
N ALA A 23 7.97 17.98 44.25
CA ALA A 23 7.62 16.61 44.65
C ALA A 23 8.42 16.13 45.87
N ALA A 24 9.72 16.45 45.94
CA ALA A 24 10.56 16.13 47.09
C ALA A 24 10.16 16.93 48.35
N ALA A 25 9.77 18.20 48.19
CA ALA A 25 9.30 19.04 49.30
C ALA A 25 7.89 18.61 49.77
N ALA A 26 6.97 18.31 48.85
CA ALA A 26 5.62 17.86 49.14
C ALA A 26 5.56 16.47 49.79
N ALA A 27 6.54 15.60 49.52
CA ALA A 27 6.69 14.32 50.23
C ALA A 27 7.14 14.48 51.69
N ARG A 28 7.71 15.64 52.06
CA ARG A 28 8.26 15.92 53.39
C ARG A 28 7.24 16.58 54.33
N TYR A 29 6.20 17.21 53.80
CA TYR A 29 5.15 17.88 54.57
C TYR A 29 3.81 17.20 54.28
N ASN A 30 3.29 16.43 55.24
CA ASN A 30 2.01 15.76 55.11
C ASN A 30 0.85 16.80 55.19
N PRO A 31 -0.03 16.90 54.18
CA PRO A 31 -1.09 17.91 54.13
C PRO A 31 -2.13 17.83 55.27
N GLU A 32 -2.23 16.71 55.98
CA GLU A 32 -3.10 16.59 57.17
C GLU A 32 -2.43 17.07 58.48
N GLU A 33 -1.10 17.03 58.58
CA GLU A 33 -0.36 17.37 59.81
C GLU A 33 0.23 18.80 59.78
N HIS A 34 0.62 19.29 58.59
CA HIS A 34 1.27 20.60 58.43
C HIS A 34 0.69 21.40 57.25
N PRO A 35 -0.57 21.85 57.34
CA PRO A 35 -1.28 22.48 56.22
C PRO A 35 -0.69 23.83 55.79
N GLU A 36 -0.18 24.63 56.74
CA GLU A 36 0.41 25.95 56.43
C GLU A 36 1.76 25.83 55.69
N GLU A 37 2.56 24.82 56.04
CA GLU A 37 3.86 24.55 55.42
C GLU A 37 3.69 23.95 54.02
N PHE A 38 2.70 23.06 53.85
CA PHE A 38 2.33 22.54 52.54
C PHE A 38 1.77 23.63 51.61
N LEU A 39 0.97 24.56 52.16
CA LEU A 39 0.47 25.70 51.39
C LEU A 39 1.62 26.63 50.95
N ALA A 40 2.61 26.87 51.82
CA ALA A 40 3.78 27.67 51.48
C ALA A 40 4.64 27.01 50.38
N VAL A 41 4.84 25.69 50.43
CA VAL A 41 5.55 24.92 49.39
C VAL A 41 4.79 24.94 48.06
N ARG A 42 3.46 24.82 48.10
CA ARG A 42 2.60 24.92 46.91
C ARG A 42 2.61 26.32 46.30
N GLN A 43 2.53 27.37 47.12
CA GLN A 43 2.61 28.76 46.64
C GLN A 43 3.99 29.06 46.05
N ALA A 44 5.07 28.56 46.66
CA ALA A 44 6.42 28.70 46.12
C ALA A 44 6.58 27.98 44.77
N TYR A 45 5.99 26.79 44.62
CA TYR A 45 5.94 26.05 43.35
C TYR A 45 5.16 26.79 42.25
N GLU A 46 3.97 27.31 42.57
CA GLU A 46 3.15 28.07 41.61
C GLU A 46 3.88 29.36 41.17
N GLN A 47 4.56 30.05 42.08
CA GLN A 47 5.36 31.24 41.78
C GLN A 47 6.63 30.92 40.98
N ALA A 48 7.32 29.81 41.30
CA ALA A 48 8.50 29.37 40.56
C ALA A 48 8.15 28.93 39.12
N LEU A 49 6.98 28.29 38.93
CA LEU A 49 6.44 28.00 37.60
C LEU A 49 6.02 29.25 36.85
N ALA A 50 5.43 30.24 37.52
CA ALA A 50 5.11 31.52 36.89
C ALA A 50 6.38 32.29 36.46
N PHE A 51 7.46 32.21 37.26
CA PHE A 51 8.77 32.74 36.88
C PHE A 51 9.37 31.99 35.69
N ALA A 52 9.25 30.67 35.63
CA ALA A 52 9.70 29.87 34.49
C ALA A 52 8.83 30.05 33.21
N ARG A 53 7.63 30.64 33.33
CA ARG A 53 6.69 30.87 32.22
C ARG A 53 6.63 32.32 31.72
N SER A 54 7.21 33.28 32.44
CA SER A 54 7.15 34.71 32.07
C SER A 54 8.32 35.11 31.17
N VAL A 55 8.29 34.71 29.90
CA VAL A 55 8.48 35.55 28.67
C VAL A 55 8.06 34.67 27.48
N GLU A 56 6.80 34.79 27.06
CA GLU A 56 6.38 34.60 25.67
C GLU A 56 5.69 35.90 25.26
N GLU A 57 6.46 36.82 24.68
CA GLU A 57 6.09 37.86 23.70
C GLU A 57 7.29 38.82 23.54
N PRO A 58 7.44 39.49 22.38
CA PRO A 58 7.75 39.00 21.05
C PRO A 58 9.28 39.12 20.79
N VAL A 59 9.90 38.10 20.18
CA VAL A 59 11.28 38.25 19.68
C VAL A 59 11.23 39.05 18.38
N GLU A 60 11.82 40.25 18.44
CA GLU A 60 12.22 41.06 17.29
C GLU A 60 12.87 40.18 16.22
N VAL A 61 12.37 40.30 15.00
CA VAL A 61 13.00 39.76 13.79
C VAL A 61 14.43 40.30 13.74
N PRO A 62 15.47 39.45 13.82
CA PRO A 62 16.82 39.91 13.55
C PRO A 62 16.90 40.26 12.07
N GLU A 63 17.14 41.54 11.77
CA GLU A 63 17.60 41.99 10.46
C GLU A 63 18.84 41.17 10.08
N LEU A 64 18.69 40.29 9.11
CA LEU A 64 19.81 39.74 8.36
C LEU A 64 20.18 40.69 7.21
N PRO A 65 21.47 40.76 6.85
CA PRO A 65 22.05 41.90 6.14
C PRO A 65 21.51 42.06 4.72
N GLU A 66 21.36 43.31 4.28
CA GLU A 66 21.23 43.67 2.87
C GLU A 66 22.42 43.13 2.06
N PHE A 67 22.27 41.93 1.48
CA PHE A 67 23.06 41.53 0.32
C PHE A 67 22.42 42.11 -0.93
N THR A 68 22.83 43.35 -1.20
CA THR A 68 22.79 43.94 -2.53
C THR A 68 23.50 43.02 -3.51
N MET A 69 22.76 42.34 -4.38
CA MET A 69 23.36 41.79 -5.60
C MET A 69 23.57 42.93 -6.60
N PRO A 70 24.81 43.18 -7.05
CA PRO A 70 25.09 44.19 -8.05
C PRO A 70 24.49 43.75 -9.39
N ALA A 71 23.61 44.60 -9.92
CA ALA A 71 23.23 44.55 -11.33
C ALA A 71 24.45 44.93 -12.19
N GLN A 72 25.05 43.95 -12.87
CA GLN A 72 25.79 44.17 -14.11
C GLN A 72 25.57 43.00 -15.09
N PRO A 73 25.58 43.27 -16.40
CA PRO A 73 24.75 42.58 -17.38
C PRO A 73 25.44 41.34 -17.96
N LEU A 74 24.66 40.28 -18.18
CA LEU A 74 25.08 39.17 -19.04
C LEU A 74 25.06 39.66 -20.49
N SER A 75 26.26 40.00 -20.97
CA SER A 75 26.61 40.11 -22.37
C SER A 75 26.19 38.85 -23.12
N ALA A 76 25.58 39.09 -24.28
CA ALA A 76 25.45 38.14 -25.36
C ALA A 76 26.80 37.47 -25.68
N MET A 77 26.79 36.15 -25.83
CA MET A 77 27.75 35.45 -26.67
C MET A 77 27.02 34.43 -27.52
N GLU A 78 27.08 34.70 -28.83
CA GLU A 78 26.56 33.90 -29.93
C GLU A 78 27.28 32.55 -30.05
N PRO A 79 26.61 31.50 -30.58
CA PRO A 79 27.28 30.36 -31.17
C PRO A 79 27.82 30.72 -32.57
N GLY A 80 29.14 30.67 -32.72
CA GLY A 80 29.83 30.89 -33.99
C GLY A 80 29.74 29.71 -34.97
N SER A 81 28.99 29.94 -36.05
CA SER A 81 29.29 29.70 -37.48
C SER A 81 29.76 28.31 -37.97
N ARG A 82 29.01 27.76 -38.95
CA ARG A 82 29.48 27.67 -40.36
C ARG A 82 28.35 27.50 -41.39
N THR A 83 28.27 28.53 -42.25
CA THR A 83 27.94 28.54 -43.71
C THR A 83 26.57 28.07 -44.20
N ALA A 84 25.76 29.00 -44.74
CA ALA A 84 25.79 29.38 -46.15
C ALA A 84 24.85 30.59 -46.43
N ALA A 85 25.32 31.47 -47.31
CA ALA A 85 24.63 32.65 -47.80
C ALA A 85 23.44 32.29 -48.71
N THR A 86 22.32 33.01 -48.62
CA THR A 86 21.80 34.02 -49.58
C THR A 86 20.31 34.28 -49.36
N GLY A 87 19.90 35.54 -49.52
CA GLY A 87 18.53 35.91 -49.89
C GLY A 87 17.65 36.43 -48.76
N GLY A 88 17.69 37.74 -48.52
CA GLY A 88 16.65 38.42 -47.74
C GLY A 88 15.31 38.43 -48.47
N PHE A 89 14.24 38.31 -47.69
CA PHE A 89 12.94 38.89 -48.02
C PHE A 89 12.47 39.68 -46.79
N THR A 90 12.37 40.99 -46.96
CA THR A 90 11.58 41.84 -46.07
C THR A 90 10.15 41.75 -46.60
N LEU A 91 9.24 41.14 -45.84
CA LEU A 91 7.81 41.34 -46.06
C LEU A 91 7.38 42.53 -45.21
N GLU A 92 7.00 43.59 -45.91
CA GLU A 92 6.34 44.75 -45.36
C GLU A 92 5.10 44.30 -44.57
N LEU A 93 5.04 44.70 -43.30
CA LEU A 93 3.82 44.63 -42.50
C LEU A 93 2.79 45.59 -43.11
N GLU A 94 1.88 45.06 -43.91
CA GLU A 94 0.62 45.75 -44.15
C GLU A 94 -0.28 45.62 -42.91
N PRO A 95 -0.95 46.70 -42.48
CA PRO A 95 -1.93 46.66 -41.42
C PRO A 95 -3.26 46.16 -42.01
N GLU A 96 -3.45 44.85 -42.11
CA GLU A 96 -4.76 44.30 -42.46
C GLU A 96 -5.61 44.08 -41.20
N GLY A 97 -6.66 44.89 -41.07
CA GLY A 97 -7.71 44.64 -40.12
C GLY A 97 -8.44 43.32 -40.39
N SER A 98 -8.77 42.61 -39.31
CA SER A 98 -10.01 41.85 -39.15
C SER A 98 -10.47 40.99 -40.35
N ARG A 99 -9.90 39.80 -40.47
CA ARG A 99 -10.69 38.59 -40.77
C ARG A 99 -10.35 37.54 -39.72
N GLN A 100 -11.19 37.44 -38.69
CA GLN A 100 -11.19 36.24 -37.86
C GLN A 100 -11.45 35.04 -38.78
N PRO A 101 -10.67 33.95 -38.70
CA PRO A 101 -11.04 32.71 -39.36
C PRO A 101 -12.42 32.28 -38.85
N ASP A 102 -13.31 31.95 -39.77
CA ASP A 102 -14.67 31.52 -39.41
C ASP A 102 -14.62 30.03 -39.05
N PHE A 103 -14.74 29.72 -37.77
CA PHE A 103 -14.72 28.35 -37.27
C PHE A 103 -16.16 27.88 -37.03
N PRO A 104 -16.66 26.86 -37.74
CA PRO A 104 -18.00 26.30 -37.49
C PRO A 104 -18.21 25.85 -36.03
N ALA A 105 -17.14 25.38 -35.38
CA ALA A 105 -17.15 25.03 -33.96
C ALA A 105 -17.45 26.24 -33.04
N LEU A 106 -17.00 27.45 -33.42
CA LEU A 106 -17.18 28.68 -32.67
C LEU A 106 -18.61 29.23 -32.81
N GLU A 107 -19.24 29.10 -33.97
CA GLU A 107 -20.66 29.47 -34.14
C GLU A 107 -21.55 28.62 -33.23
N ARG A 108 -21.34 27.30 -33.25
CA ARG A 108 -22.09 26.36 -32.39
C ARG A 108 -21.80 26.55 -30.90
N PHE A 109 -20.57 26.95 -30.56
CA PHE A 109 -20.22 27.39 -29.21
C PHE A 109 -21.04 28.60 -28.78
N ARG A 110 -21.10 29.65 -29.60
CA ARG A 110 -21.87 30.88 -29.31
C ARG A 110 -23.35 30.57 -29.09
N GLU A 111 -23.93 29.71 -29.92
CA GLU A 111 -25.31 29.24 -29.74
C GLU A 111 -25.53 28.52 -28.41
N LEU A 112 -24.65 27.56 -28.06
CA LEU A 112 -24.78 26.79 -26.82
C LEU A 112 -24.54 27.68 -25.58
N TYR A 113 -23.54 28.56 -25.63
CA TYR A 113 -23.17 29.46 -24.54
C TYR A 113 -24.25 30.50 -24.22
N ALA A 114 -24.92 31.04 -25.25
CA ALA A 114 -26.04 31.98 -25.12
C ALA A 114 -27.38 31.29 -24.79
N SER A 115 -27.46 29.96 -24.89
CA SER A 115 -28.70 29.21 -24.67
C SER A 115 -29.02 28.97 -23.18
N LYS A 116 -30.28 28.56 -22.92
CA LYS A 116 -30.69 28.04 -21.60
C LYS A 116 -30.00 26.73 -21.22
N GLN A 117 -29.40 26.02 -22.18
CA GLN A 117 -28.74 24.73 -21.98
C GLN A 117 -27.29 24.86 -21.48
N ARG A 118 -26.75 26.09 -21.35
CA ARG A 118 -25.40 26.33 -20.81
C ARG A 118 -25.15 25.78 -19.40
N ARG A 119 -26.20 25.46 -18.64
CA ARG A 119 -26.11 24.81 -17.31
C ARG A 119 -26.25 23.27 -17.36
N ASP A 120 -26.40 22.69 -18.55
CA ASP A 120 -26.46 21.23 -18.72
C ASP A 120 -25.07 20.70 -19.11
N ARG A 121 -24.46 19.94 -18.20
CA ARG A 121 -23.16 19.30 -18.40
C ARG A 121 -23.14 18.41 -19.63
N LYS A 122 -24.21 17.67 -19.92
CA LYS A 122 -24.23 16.71 -21.04
C LYS A 122 -24.08 17.40 -22.39
N GLN A 123 -24.64 18.59 -22.55
CA GLN A 123 -24.53 19.35 -23.80
C GLN A 123 -23.09 19.83 -24.02
N TRP A 124 -22.39 20.23 -22.95
CA TRP A 124 -20.97 20.56 -23.04
C TRP A 124 -20.14 19.34 -23.42
N ASP A 125 -20.32 18.20 -22.76
CA ASP A 125 -19.56 16.99 -23.09
C ASP A 125 -19.80 16.52 -24.53
N LEU A 126 -21.03 16.66 -25.05
CA LEU A 126 -21.36 16.37 -26.45
C LEU A 126 -20.70 17.34 -27.45
N TRP A 127 -20.59 18.62 -27.09
CA TRP A 127 -19.92 19.62 -27.92
C TRP A 127 -18.40 19.46 -27.91
N PHE A 128 -17.79 19.25 -26.75
CA PHE A 128 -16.35 18.99 -26.63
C PHE A 128 -15.95 17.67 -27.32
N THR A 129 -16.86 16.70 -27.43
CA THR A 129 -16.63 15.45 -28.21
C THR A 129 -17.21 15.50 -29.63
N SER A 130 -17.44 16.70 -30.18
CA SER A 130 -17.94 16.87 -31.55
C SER A 130 -16.80 16.86 -32.56
N PRO A 131 -17.00 16.29 -33.77
CA PRO A 131 -16.00 16.33 -34.84
C PRO A 131 -15.54 17.75 -35.19
N GLU A 132 -16.45 18.72 -35.15
CA GLU A 132 -16.16 20.11 -35.46
C GLU A 132 -15.18 20.73 -34.45
N PHE A 133 -15.33 20.43 -33.15
CA PHE A 133 -14.41 20.88 -32.12
C PHE A 133 -13.08 20.11 -32.17
N LEU A 134 -13.12 18.77 -32.24
CA LEU A 134 -11.93 17.92 -32.25
C LEU A 134 -11.00 18.22 -33.43
N ALA A 135 -11.52 18.73 -34.54
CA ALA A 135 -10.73 19.17 -35.69
C ALA A 135 -9.85 20.42 -35.40
N VAL A 136 -10.25 21.29 -34.46
CA VAL A 136 -9.64 22.62 -34.26
C VAL A 136 -9.22 22.92 -32.81
N TYR A 137 -9.48 22.04 -31.85
CA TYR A 137 -9.31 22.34 -30.42
C TYR A 137 -7.87 22.72 -30.01
N ARG A 138 -6.85 22.28 -30.75
CA ARG A 138 -5.43 22.67 -30.53
C ARG A 138 -4.90 23.68 -31.55
N ASP A 139 -5.78 24.31 -32.34
CA ASP A 139 -5.39 25.39 -33.26
C ASP A 139 -5.25 26.72 -32.48
N PRO A 140 -4.07 27.38 -32.49
CA PRO A 140 -3.86 28.64 -31.79
C PRO A 140 -4.83 29.76 -32.21
N ALA A 141 -5.25 29.78 -33.49
CA ALA A 141 -6.20 30.76 -33.98
C ALA A 141 -7.61 30.50 -33.43
N PHE A 142 -7.97 29.23 -33.22
CA PHE A 142 -9.23 28.85 -32.60
C PHE A 142 -9.26 29.17 -31.10
N THR A 143 -8.19 28.87 -30.34
CA THR A 143 -8.16 29.16 -28.90
C THR A 143 -8.22 30.66 -28.62
N ALA A 144 -7.56 31.49 -29.44
CA ALA A 144 -7.67 32.95 -29.39
C ALA A 144 -9.10 33.44 -29.70
N ALA A 145 -9.73 32.89 -30.75
CA ALA A 145 -11.10 33.24 -31.11
C ALA A 145 -12.12 32.80 -30.04
N LEU A 146 -11.89 31.66 -29.39
CA LEU A 146 -12.70 31.16 -28.28
C LEU A 146 -12.59 32.07 -27.05
N HIS A 147 -11.38 32.50 -26.70
CA HIS A 147 -11.17 33.47 -25.61
C HIS A 147 -11.88 34.79 -25.88
N GLN A 148 -11.75 35.34 -27.10
CA GLN A 148 -12.46 36.56 -27.48
C GLN A 148 -13.98 36.40 -27.41
N ALA A 149 -14.54 35.28 -27.89
CA ALA A 149 -15.98 35.02 -27.81
C ALA A 149 -16.48 34.93 -26.36
N VAL A 150 -15.67 34.36 -25.46
CA VAL A 150 -15.98 34.33 -24.02
C VAL A 150 -15.93 35.74 -23.41
N GLU A 151 -14.94 36.57 -23.75
CA GLU A 151 -14.83 37.96 -23.31
C GLU A 151 -16.03 38.83 -23.72
N GLU A 152 -16.53 38.61 -24.93
CA GLU A 152 -17.70 39.31 -25.47
C GLU A 152 -18.97 38.90 -24.72
N LEU A 153 -19.17 37.60 -24.49
CA LEU A 153 -20.41 37.04 -23.94
C LEU A 153 -20.47 37.02 -22.41
N LYS A 154 -19.32 37.06 -21.70
CA LYS A 154 -19.28 36.92 -20.23
C LYS A 154 -20.06 38.01 -19.48
N LYS A 155 -20.20 39.20 -20.08
CA LYS A 155 -20.95 40.34 -19.49
C LYS A 155 -22.43 40.03 -19.36
N GLU A 156 -23.02 39.32 -20.33
CA GLU A 156 -24.43 38.94 -20.32
C GLU A 156 -24.63 37.53 -19.72
N PHE A 157 -23.66 36.65 -19.93
CA PHE A 157 -23.70 35.25 -19.53
C PHE A 157 -22.45 34.87 -18.74
N PRO A 158 -22.45 34.95 -17.39
CA PRO A 158 -21.27 34.61 -16.59
C PRO A 158 -20.89 33.14 -16.74
N LEU A 159 -19.58 32.86 -16.63
CA LEU A 159 -18.98 31.53 -16.74
C LEU A 159 -19.58 30.56 -15.70
N CYS A 160 -20.18 29.47 -16.19
CA CYS A 160 -20.74 28.42 -15.35
C CYS A 160 -19.70 27.34 -15.01
N LYS A 161 -19.91 26.64 -13.90
CA LYS A 161 -19.03 25.56 -13.45
C LYS A 161 -18.99 24.41 -14.46
N GLU A 162 -20.14 24.10 -15.08
CA GLU A 162 -20.28 22.99 -16.03
C GLU A 162 -19.42 23.18 -17.28
N PHE A 163 -19.33 24.41 -17.80
CA PHE A 163 -18.45 24.77 -18.91
C PHE A 163 -16.97 24.73 -18.49
N GLN A 164 -16.63 25.36 -17.36
CA GLN A 164 -15.25 25.39 -16.84
C GLN A 164 -14.69 24.00 -16.59
N THR A 165 -15.50 23.09 -16.04
CA THR A 165 -15.09 21.69 -15.84
C THR A 165 -14.92 20.95 -17.18
N ALA A 166 -15.63 21.33 -18.25
CA ALA A 166 -15.55 20.64 -19.54
C ALA A 166 -14.30 21.10 -20.29
N LEU A 167 -14.04 22.40 -20.22
CA LEU A 167 -12.83 23.04 -20.71
C LEU A 167 -11.59 22.46 -20.05
N ALA A 168 -11.58 22.35 -18.71
CA ALA A 168 -10.48 21.76 -17.95
C ALA A 168 -10.22 20.29 -18.31
N VAL A 169 -11.27 19.52 -18.60
CA VAL A 169 -11.15 18.12 -19.02
C VAL A 169 -10.58 17.99 -20.44
N ALA A 170 -11.06 18.80 -21.40
CA ALA A 170 -10.61 18.74 -22.79
C ALA A 170 -9.15 19.21 -22.97
N TYR A 171 -8.73 20.22 -22.19
CA TYR A 171 -7.38 20.78 -22.21
C TYR A 171 -6.47 20.26 -21.08
N ARG A 172 -6.97 19.32 -20.27
CA ARG A 172 -6.21 18.55 -19.28
C ARG A 172 -5.40 19.41 -18.29
N TYR A 173 -6.04 20.42 -17.70
CA TYR A 173 -5.44 21.31 -16.69
C TYR A 173 -6.19 21.32 -15.36
N ARG A 174 -5.50 21.63 -14.26
CA ARG A 174 -6.07 21.78 -12.91
C ARG A 174 -5.54 23.03 -12.22
N ALA A 175 -6.39 23.70 -11.45
CA ALA A 175 -6.01 24.91 -10.72
C ALA A 175 -5.45 24.58 -9.33
N ILE A 176 -4.25 25.05 -9.03
CA ILE A 176 -3.62 25.06 -7.70
C ILE A 176 -3.69 26.48 -7.14
N VAL A 177 -4.33 26.63 -5.98
CA VAL A 177 -4.57 27.94 -5.36
C VAL A 177 -3.61 28.11 -4.19
N TYR A 178 -2.69 29.07 -4.31
CA TYR A 178 -1.82 29.53 -3.23
C TYR A 178 -2.44 30.73 -2.51
N GLN A 179 -1.82 31.17 -1.40
CA GLN A 179 -2.31 32.35 -0.66
C GLN A 179 -2.24 33.63 -1.50
N ASP A 180 -1.26 33.74 -2.41
CA ASP A 180 -0.96 34.98 -3.15
C ASP A 180 -1.27 34.90 -4.66
N HIS A 181 -1.36 33.70 -5.25
CA HIS A 181 -1.64 33.51 -6.68
C HIS A 181 -2.29 32.15 -7.00
N THR A 182 -2.77 31.98 -8.24
CA THR A 182 -3.29 30.70 -8.75
C THR A 182 -2.39 30.21 -9.88
N GLU A 183 -1.89 28.99 -9.76
CA GLU A 183 -1.14 28.30 -10.81
C GLU A 183 -2.02 27.23 -11.46
N PHE A 184 -1.69 26.84 -12.70
CA PHE A 184 -2.33 25.72 -13.37
C PHE A 184 -1.33 24.60 -13.60
N GLU A 185 -1.63 23.44 -13.04
CA GLU A 185 -0.93 22.20 -13.31
C GLU A 185 -1.49 21.59 -14.60
N LEU A 186 -0.59 21.32 -15.55
CA LEU A 186 -0.91 20.66 -16.81
C LEU A 186 -0.58 19.18 -16.70
N GLU A 187 -1.47 18.32 -17.18
CA GLU A 187 -1.13 16.90 -17.31
C GLU A 187 -0.06 16.70 -18.41
N GLU A 188 0.72 15.62 -18.30
CA GLU A 188 1.78 15.30 -19.26
C GLU A 188 1.24 15.22 -20.70
N GLY A 189 1.93 15.91 -21.63
CA GLY A 189 1.54 16.01 -23.05
C GLY A 189 0.44 17.03 -23.37
N ALA A 190 -0.10 17.75 -22.38
CA ALA A 190 -1.18 18.73 -22.59
C ALA A 190 -0.72 20.09 -23.18
N GLY A 191 0.59 20.37 -23.19
CA GLY A 191 1.14 21.64 -23.67
C GLY A 191 1.10 21.78 -25.21
N PHE A 192 0.61 22.91 -25.71
CA PHE A 192 0.66 23.29 -27.12
C PHE A 192 0.62 24.83 -27.28
N GLU A 193 0.98 25.33 -28.46
CA GLU A 193 0.91 26.77 -28.77
C GLU A 193 -0.54 27.27 -28.77
N GLY A 194 -0.84 28.33 -28.01
CA GLY A 194 -2.21 28.85 -27.87
C GLY A 194 -2.98 28.37 -26.63
N LEU A 195 -2.41 27.48 -25.81
CA LEU A 195 -3.00 27.05 -24.52
C LEU A 195 -3.16 28.22 -23.52
N GLN A 196 -2.31 29.24 -23.60
CA GLN A 196 -2.37 30.40 -22.71
C GLN A 196 -3.73 31.12 -22.78
N GLU A 197 -4.35 31.19 -23.95
CA GLU A 197 -5.68 31.80 -24.14
C GLU A 197 -6.77 31.01 -23.39
N ILE A 198 -6.64 29.68 -23.33
CA ILE A 198 -7.54 28.82 -22.56
C ILE A 198 -7.36 29.02 -21.06
N LEU A 199 -6.11 29.14 -20.58
CA LEU A 199 -5.85 29.41 -19.16
C LEU A 199 -6.34 30.81 -18.74
N GLN A 200 -6.31 31.80 -19.64
CA GLN A 200 -6.93 33.10 -19.40
C GLN A 200 -8.45 33.01 -19.23
N ILE A 201 -9.14 32.14 -19.98
CA ILE A 201 -10.56 31.82 -19.74
C ILE A 201 -10.75 31.13 -18.37
N ALA A 202 -9.82 30.26 -17.98
CA ALA A 202 -9.92 29.47 -16.75
C ALA A 202 -9.85 30.34 -15.47
N VAL A 203 -8.97 31.33 -15.42
CA VAL A 203 -8.81 32.25 -14.26
C VAL A 203 -10.08 33.06 -13.98
N GLN A 204 -10.86 33.34 -15.02
CA GLN A 204 -12.04 34.21 -14.93
C GLN A 204 -13.30 33.51 -14.40
N GLY A 205 -13.28 32.18 -14.28
CA GLY A 205 -14.42 31.38 -13.86
C GLY A 205 -14.20 30.59 -12.57
N PRO A 206 -15.17 29.77 -12.15
CA PRO A 206 -15.00 28.85 -11.03
C PRO A 206 -13.82 27.88 -11.27
N LEU A 207 -12.79 27.99 -10.42
CA LEU A 207 -11.55 27.20 -10.54
C LEU A 207 -11.80 25.70 -10.34
N VAL A 208 -11.28 24.88 -11.26
CA VAL A 208 -11.40 23.43 -11.24
C VAL A 208 -10.18 22.82 -10.57
N ARG A 209 -10.33 22.39 -9.30
CA ARG A 209 -9.23 21.85 -8.48
C ARG A 209 -9.06 20.33 -8.59
N LYS A 210 -10.12 19.61 -8.95
CA LYS A 210 -10.11 18.15 -9.05
C LYS A 210 -11.16 17.64 -10.03
N PHE A 211 -10.86 16.57 -10.73
CA PHE A 211 -11.81 15.81 -11.55
C PHE A 211 -12.43 14.67 -10.73
N GLN A 212 -13.67 14.28 -11.05
CA GLN A 212 -14.36 13.19 -10.38
C GLN A 212 -15.11 12.30 -11.40
N GLY A 213 -15.07 10.99 -11.21
CA GLY A 213 -15.81 10.02 -12.02
C GLY A 213 -15.53 10.16 -13.52
N ASN A 214 -16.56 10.56 -14.28
CA ASN A 214 -16.50 10.69 -15.75
C ASN A 214 -15.52 11.75 -16.23
N ASP A 215 -15.25 12.78 -15.43
CA ASP A 215 -14.30 13.84 -15.81
C ASP A 215 -12.87 13.30 -15.90
N VAL A 216 -12.51 12.40 -14.97
CA VAL A 216 -11.19 11.75 -14.94
C VAL A 216 -11.03 10.85 -16.16
N THR A 217 -12.02 10.00 -16.43
CA THR A 217 -11.94 9.02 -17.54
C THR A 217 -12.04 9.68 -18.91
N LEU A 218 -12.72 10.83 -19.03
CA LEU A 218 -12.76 11.61 -20.26
C LEU A 218 -11.46 12.41 -20.48
N SER A 219 -10.83 12.97 -19.44
CA SER A 219 -9.51 13.62 -19.53
C SER A 219 -8.45 12.66 -20.06
N VAL A 220 -8.46 11.43 -19.54
CA VAL A 220 -7.55 10.36 -19.99
C VAL A 220 -7.87 9.94 -21.43
N ALA A 221 -9.12 10.00 -21.87
CA ALA A 221 -9.45 9.71 -23.27
C ALA A 221 -8.92 10.77 -24.25
N TYR A 222 -8.82 12.03 -23.83
CA TYR A 222 -8.08 13.04 -24.62
C TYR A 222 -6.58 12.73 -24.67
N ALA A 223 -6.00 12.23 -23.58
CA ALA A 223 -4.62 11.74 -23.58
C ALA A 223 -4.43 10.57 -24.57
N ASP A 224 -5.33 9.57 -24.53
CA ASP A 224 -5.30 8.45 -25.49
C ASP A 224 -5.41 8.95 -26.94
N TYR A 225 -6.28 9.95 -27.20
CA TYR A 225 -6.43 10.55 -28.53
C TYR A 225 -5.18 11.29 -29.01
N GLU A 226 -4.50 12.01 -28.11
CA GLU A 226 -3.25 12.70 -28.42
C GLU A 226 -2.15 11.70 -28.80
N GLU A 227 -2.02 10.61 -28.04
CA GLU A 227 -1.09 9.53 -28.34
C GLU A 227 -1.40 8.89 -29.71
N LEU A 228 -2.67 8.63 -30.01
CA LEU A 228 -3.11 8.12 -31.32
C LEU A 228 -2.79 9.10 -32.47
N MET A 229 -2.96 10.41 -32.24
CA MET A 229 -2.63 11.43 -33.24
C MET A 229 -1.12 11.52 -33.48
N ASP A 230 -0.30 11.35 -32.45
CA ASP A 230 1.16 11.32 -32.59
C ASP A 230 1.63 10.06 -33.34
N LEU A 231 1.01 8.90 -33.10
CA LEU A 231 1.23 7.69 -33.91
C LEU A 231 0.89 7.93 -35.38
N ALA A 232 -0.25 8.56 -35.67
CA ALA A 232 -0.65 8.88 -37.04
C ALA A 232 0.32 9.87 -37.72
N ARG A 233 0.79 10.90 -36.99
CA ARG A 233 1.77 11.89 -37.51
C ARG A 233 3.11 11.26 -37.84
N ASN A 234 3.58 10.32 -37.02
CA ASN A 234 4.83 9.60 -37.27
C ASN A 234 4.77 8.74 -38.53
N GLY A 235 3.57 8.25 -38.91
CA GLY A 235 3.31 7.58 -40.18
C GLY A 235 3.98 6.21 -40.35
N VAL A 236 4.70 5.71 -39.33
CA VAL A 236 5.37 4.41 -39.32
C VAL A 236 4.53 3.43 -38.52
N TRP A 237 3.97 2.42 -39.20
CA TRP A 237 3.16 1.36 -38.58
C TRP A 237 3.93 0.04 -38.57
N ASN A 238 4.80 -0.13 -37.58
CA ASN A 238 5.53 -1.37 -37.30
C ASN A 238 4.88 -2.16 -36.15
N SER A 239 5.43 -3.33 -35.80
CA SER A 239 4.93 -4.17 -34.70
C SER A 239 4.76 -3.39 -33.39
N GLN A 240 5.77 -2.62 -32.98
CA GLN A 240 5.75 -1.84 -31.74
C GLN A 240 4.62 -0.80 -31.70
N THR A 241 4.41 -0.05 -32.79
CA THR A 241 3.31 0.95 -32.88
C THR A 241 1.93 0.28 -32.93
N LEU A 242 1.82 -0.91 -33.51
CA LEU A 242 0.58 -1.69 -33.54
C LEU A 242 0.27 -2.31 -32.16
N ASP A 243 1.30 -2.67 -31.38
CA ASP A 243 1.16 -3.11 -29.99
C ASP A 243 0.73 -1.95 -29.08
N GLN A 244 1.28 -0.75 -29.29
CA GLN A 244 0.82 0.47 -28.60
C GLN A 244 -0.66 0.75 -28.91
N LEU A 245 -1.05 0.71 -30.19
CA LEU A 245 -2.45 0.82 -30.60
C LEU A 245 -3.33 -0.24 -29.93
N HIS A 246 -2.89 -1.51 -29.91
CA HIS A 246 -3.60 -2.60 -29.26
C HIS A 246 -3.84 -2.31 -27.77
N TRP A 247 -2.83 -1.80 -27.06
CA TRP A 247 -2.93 -1.46 -25.66
C TRP A 247 -3.90 -0.31 -25.38
N ILE A 248 -3.89 0.74 -26.23
CA ILE A 248 -4.87 1.82 -26.14
C ILE A 248 -6.29 1.27 -26.34
N LEU A 249 -6.52 0.48 -27.39
CA LEU A 249 -7.83 -0.07 -27.73
C LEU A 249 -8.39 -1.03 -26.67
N ASN A 250 -7.55 -1.79 -25.97
CA ASN A 250 -7.98 -2.67 -24.88
C ASN A 250 -8.72 -1.91 -23.76
N ARG A 251 -8.41 -0.64 -23.55
CA ARG A 251 -9.12 0.21 -22.56
C ARG A 251 -10.54 0.56 -22.99
N TYR A 252 -10.87 0.38 -24.28
CA TYR A 252 -12.18 0.66 -24.86
C TYR A 252 -13.05 -0.59 -25.05
N LEU A 253 -12.64 -1.75 -24.50
CA LEU A 253 -13.48 -2.95 -24.47
C LEU A 253 -14.77 -2.71 -23.67
N MET A 254 -15.84 -3.41 -24.03
CA MET A 254 -17.18 -3.20 -23.45
C MET A 254 -17.21 -3.44 -21.94
N ALA A 255 -16.32 -4.28 -21.40
CA ALA A 255 -16.18 -4.52 -19.96
C ALA A 255 -15.70 -3.27 -19.19
N HIS A 256 -14.93 -2.42 -19.86
CA HIS A 256 -14.26 -1.22 -19.34
C HIS A 256 -15.05 0.06 -19.58
N LEU A 257 -16.04 0.03 -20.48
CA LEU A 257 -16.93 1.16 -20.75
C LEU A 257 -18.00 1.29 -19.65
N ARG A 258 -18.12 2.51 -19.10
CA ARG A 258 -19.10 2.86 -18.07
C ARG A 258 -19.88 4.12 -18.46
N GLU A 259 -21.20 4.11 -18.25
CA GLU A 259 -22.02 5.34 -18.37
C GLU A 259 -21.78 6.29 -17.18
N LYS A 260 -21.50 5.72 -15.99
CA LYS A 260 -21.09 6.42 -14.78
C LYS A 260 -19.84 5.74 -14.23
N SER A 261 -18.69 6.32 -14.47
CA SER A 261 -17.39 5.79 -14.05
C SER A 261 -17.07 6.15 -12.59
N THR A 262 -16.26 5.30 -11.97
CA THR A 262 -15.78 5.46 -10.59
C THR A 262 -14.54 6.35 -10.51
N GLY A 263 -13.93 6.68 -11.65
CA GLY A 263 -12.68 7.44 -11.74
C GLY A 263 -11.42 6.57 -11.81
N ASN A 264 -11.55 5.26 -12.06
CA ASN A 264 -10.42 4.36 -12.21
C ASN A 264 -9.73 4.52 -13.58
N ILE A 265 -8.63 5.29 -13.61
CA ILE A 265 -7.87 5.64 -14.81
C ILE A 265 -7.30 4.41 -15.54
N LYS A 266 -6.90 3.37 -14.78
CA LYS A 266 -6.18 2.21 -15.31
C LYS A 266 -7.07 1.29 -16.15
N THR A 267 -8.37 1.28 -15.90
CA THR A 267 -9.27 0.26 -16.47
C THR A 267 -10.61 0.76 -16.97
N GLU A 268 -11.05 2.00 -16.65
CA GLU A 268 -12.37 2.49 -17.07
C GLU A 268 -12.27 3.58 -18.15
N ARG A 269 -13.23 3.58 -19.08
CA ARG A 269 -13.49 4.66 -20.03
C ARG A 269 -14.97 5.05 -20.02
N CYS A 270 -15.24 6.33 -20.23
CA CYS A 270 -16.61 6.83 -20.31
C CYS A 270 -17.20 6.50 -21.69
N VAL A 271 -18.47 6.13 -21.79
CA VAL A 271 -19.11 5.84 -23.10
C VAL A 271 -18.96 6.99 -24.10
N ILE A 272 -18.95 8.25 -23.63
CA ILE A 272 -18.83 9.42 -24.52
C ILE A 272 -17.46 9.54 -25.18
N SER A 273 -16.41 8.91 -24.63
CA SER A 273 -15.07 8.95 -25.23
C SER A 273 -14.98 8.16 -26.53
N LEU A 274 -15.91 7.23 -26.80
CA LEU A 274 -15.99 6.53 -28.08
C LEU A 274 -16.15 7.50 -29.26
N ARG A 275 -16.78 8.67 -29.04
CA ARG A 275 -16.91 9.71 -30.09
C ARG A 275 -15.57 10.29 -30.52
N ILE A 276 -14.62 10.40 -29.58
CA ILE A 276 -13.26 10.85 -29.86
C ILE A 276 -12.52 9.79 -30.68
N LEU A 277 -12.69 8.51 -30.30
CA LEU A 277 -12.11 7.38 -31.02
C LEU A 277 -12.69 7.23 -32.44
N GLU A 278 -14.01 7.38 -32.58
CA GLU A 278 -14.71 7.41 -33.88
C GLU A 278 -14.15 8.50 -34.79
N PHE A 279 -13.96 9.72 -34.26
CA PHE A 279 -13.40 10.83 -35.02
C PHE A 279 -11.97 10.53 -35.50
N TYR A 280 -11.12 9.90 -34.68
CA TYR A 280 -9.77 9.52 -35.08
C TYR A 280 -9.78 8.59 -36.32
N PHE A 281 -10.49 7.46 -36.25
CA PHE A 281 -10.52 6.49 -37.35
C PHE A 281 -11.22 7.00 -38.60
N ASP A 282 -12.18 7.92 -38.46
CA ASP A 282 -12.90 8.55 -39.57
C ASP A 282 -12.09 9.67 -40.25
N SER A 283 -11.35 10.47 -39.48
CA SER A 283 -10.62 11.63 -40.02
C SER A 283 -9.21 11.31 -40.54
N GLN A 284 -8.52 10.34 -39.95
CA GLN A 284 -7.12 10.07 -40.29
C GLN A 284 -6.95 9.11 -41.47
N PRO A 285 -5.92 9.31 -42.32
CA PRO A 285 -5.52 8.34 -43.35
C PRO A 285 -4.65 7.25 -42.71
N LEU A 286 -5.27 6.12 -42.33
CA LEU A 286 -4.60 5.00 -41.65
C LEU A 286 -4.44 3.81 -42.61
N PRO A 287 -3.40 2.97 -42.45
CA PRO A 287 -3.22 1.77 -43.27
C PRO A 287 -4.17 0.64 -42.84
N GLU A 288 -4.32 -0.40 -43.67
CA GLU A 288 -5.27 -1.50 -43.42
C GLU A 288 -4.94 -2.28 -42.14
N GLU A 289 -3.66 -2.41 -41.79
CA GLU A 289 -3.19 -3.11 -40.58
C GLU A 289 -3.74 -2.49 -39.28
N VAL A 290 -4.00 -1.17 -39.29
CA VAL A 290 -4.56 -0.44 -38.16
C VAL A 290 -6.04 -0.75 -37.99
N TYR A 291 -6.77 -0.82 -39.10
CA TYR A 291 -8.18 -1.22 -39.10
C TYR A 291 -8.35 -2.71 -38.74
N GLU A 292 -7.39 -3.57 -39.08
CA GLU A 292 -7.36 -4.98 -38.66
C GLU A 292 -7.27 -5.11 -37.13
N VAL A 293 -6.36 -4.37 -36.49
CA VAL A 293 -6.24 -4.35 -35.01
C VAL A 293 -7.54 -3.85 -34.38
N LEU A 294 -8.14 -2.78 -34.89
CA LEU A 294 -9.42 -2.26 -34.41
C LEU A 294 -10.55 -3.29 -34.52
N TRP A 295 -10.66 -3.93 -35.69
CA TRP A 295 -11.69 -4.93 -35.98
C TRP A 295 -11.62 -6.12 -35.02
N ARG A 296 -10.41 -6.59 -34.73
CA ARG A 296 -10.18 -7.74 -33.85
C ARG A 296 -10.35 -7.40 -32.37
N VAL A 297 -9.68 -6.35 -31.87
CA VAL A 297 -9.69 -5.99 -30.44
C VAL A 297 -11.11 -5.70 -29.96
N LEU A 298 -11.89 -4.93 -30.74
CA LEU A 298 -13.27 -4.62 -30.39
C LEU A 298 -14.29 -5.66 -30.89
N SER A 299 -13.82 -6.75 -31.52
CA SER A 299 -14.65 -7.85 -32.05
C SER A 299 -15.82 -7.35 -32.90
N LEU A 300 -15.51 -6.49 -33.88
CA LEU A 300 -16.49 -5.78 -34.71
C LEU A 300 -17.29 -6.73 -35.64
N ASP A 301 -16.77 -7.93 -35.90
CA ASP A 301 -17.44 -9.02 -36.61
C ASP A 301 -18.78 -9.41 -35.95
N SER A 302 -18.78 -9.48 -34.62
CA SER A 302 -19.91 -9.86 -33.78
C SER A 302 -20.94 -8.75 -33.56
N VAL A 303 -20.61 -7.51 -33.96
CA VAL A 303 -21.44 -6.30 -33.75
C VAL A 303 -22.58 -6.25 -34.77
N LYS A 304 -23.58 -7.14 -34.62
CA LYS A 304 -24.74 -7.22 -35.51
C LYS A 304 -26.04 -6.75 -34.83
N MET A 305 -26.19 -6.95 -33.52
CA MET A 305 -27.41 -6.63 -32.73
C MET A 305 -27.08 -6.24 -31.27
N GLY A 306 -28.05 -5.62 -30.57
CA GLY A 306 -27.98 -5.38 -29.12
C GLY A 306 -27.09 -4.20 -28.70
N ARG A 307 -26.56 -4.25 -27.46
CA ARG A 307 -25.72 -3.18 -26.87
C ARG A 307 -24.40 -2.96 -27.63
N ALA A 308 -23.82 -3.99 -28.20
CA ALA A 308 -22.59 -3.88 -29.00
C ALA A 308 -22.80 -2.96 -30.22
N LYS A 309 -23.97 -3.05 -30.87
CA LYS A 309 -24.33 -2.15 -32.00
C LYS A 309 -24.49 -0.70 -31.56
N LEU A 310 -24.98 -0.45 -30.34
CA LEU A 310 -25.11 0.91 -29.79
C LEU A 310 -23.75 1.56 -29.52
N PHE A 311 -22.74 0.80 -29.11
CA PHE A 311 -21.41 1.33 -28.79
C PHE A 311 -20.45 1.35 -29.98
N TYR A 312 -20.38 0.27 -30.77
CA TYR A 312 -19.37 0.11 -31.82
C TYR A 312 -19.94 0.17 -33.24
N GLY A 313 -21.24 0.44 -33.40
CA GLY A 313 -21.89 0.46 -34.71
C GLY A 313 -21.24 1.45 -35.69
N ARG A 314 -20.89 2.65 -35.21
CA ARG A 314 -20.23 3.67 -36.04
C ARG A 314 -18.79 3.29 -36.41
N LEU A 315 -18.02 2.72 -35.48
CA LEU A 315 -16.67 2.22 -35.75
C LEU A 315 -16.68 1.09 -36.79
N ARG A 316 -17.67 0.20 -36.71
CA ARG A 316 -17.87 -0.85 -37.71
C ARG A 316 -18.12 -0.28 -39.11
N GLU A 317 -19.00 0.71 -39.23
CA GLU A 317 -19.27 1.40 -40.51
C GLU A 317 -18.00 2.04 -41.10
N ILE A 318 -17.17 2.65 -40.24
CA ILE A 318 -15.90 3.26 -40.66
C ILE A 318 -14.95 2.20 -41.23
N VAL A 319 -14.80 1.05 -40.58
CA VAL A 319 -13.93 -0.05 -41.07
C VAL A 319 -14.47 -0.63 -42.36
N GLU A 320 -15.78 -0.87 -42.45
CA GLU A 320 -16.43 -1.38 -43.68
C GLU A 320 -16.24 -0.42 -44.88
N GLN A 321 -16.18 0.90 -44.63
CA GLN A 321 -15.94 1.91 -45.64
C GLN A 321 -14.46 2.05 -46.03
N LYS A 322 -13.55 2.00 -45.07
CA LYS A 322 -12.12 2.32 -45.27
C LYS A 322 -11.21 1.11 -45.51
N ALA A 323 -11.57 -0.07 -45.01
CA ALA A 323 -10.76 -1.29 -45.12
C ALA A 323 -11.66 -2.54 -45.33
N PRO A 324 -12.33 -2.66 -46.49
CA PRO A 324 -13.30 -3.73 -46.74
C PRO A 324 -12.68 -5.15 -46.73
N ALA A 325 -11.38 -5.28 -47.05
CA ALA A 325 -10.67 -6.56 -47.04
C ALA A 325 -10.55 -7.18 -45.63
N VAL A 326 -10.57 -6.36 -44.58
CA VAL A 326 -10.52 -6.80 -43.17
C VAL A 326 -11.84 -7.46 -42.73
N CYS A 327 -12.95 -7.13 -43.41
CA CYS A 327 -14.28 -7.60 -43.06
C CYS A 327 -14.61 -9.02 -43.60
N GLU A 328 -13.70 -9.67 -44.34
CA GLU A 328 -13.90 -11.02 -44.88
C GLU A 328 -13.74 -12.11 -43.79
N GLU A 329 -14.53 -13.19 -43.87
CA GLU A 329 -14.45 -14.32 -42.91
C GLU A 329 -13.12 -15.08 -43.07
N GLN A 330 -12.25 -15.00 -42.06
CA GLN A 330 -10.99 -15.74 -42.03
C GLN A 330 -11.14 -17.15 -41.44
N GLU A 331 -10.48 -18.14 -42.04
CA GLU A 331 -10.45 -19.53 -41.57
C GLU A 331 -9.64 -19.62 -40.25
N ARG A 332 -10.20 -20.26 -39.20
CA ARG A 332 -9.64 -20.21 -37.82
C ARG A 332 -8.57 -21.28 -37.49
N PHE A 333 -8.20 -22.13 -38.45
CA PHE A 333 -7.16 -23.18 -38.37
C PHE A 333 -7.08 -23.96 -37.03
N VAL A 334 -8.22 -24.28 -36.41
CA VAL A 334 -8.28 -24.88 -35.05
C VAL A 334 -7.61 -26.24 -35.00
N GLU A 335 -7.85 -27.10 -36.00
CA GLU A 335 -7.26 -28.45 -36.08
C GLU A 335 -5.74 -28.43 -36.23
N LEU A 336 -5.20 -27.41 -36.91
CA LEU A 336 -3.77 -27.20 -37.07
C LEU A 336 -3.10 -26.79 -35.74
N ARG A 337 -3.75 -25.91 -34.97
CA ARG A 337 -3.27 -25.51 -33.64
C ARG A 337 -3.25 -26.69 -32.66
N THR A 338 -4.29 -27.53 -32.69
CA THR A 338 -4.31 -28.77 -31.89
C THR A 338 -3.17 -29.70 -32.28
N ALA A 339 -2.96 -29.89 -33.59
CA ALA A 339 -1.85 -30.71 -34.08
C ALA A 339 -0.46 -30.20 -33.68
N TYR A 340 -0.28 -28.87 -33.64
CA TYR A 340 0.96 -28.26 -33.15
C TYR A 340 1.17 -28.49 -31.65
N HIS A 341 0.11 -28.38 -30.85
CA HIS A 341 0.17 -28.68 -29.41
C HIS A 341 0.50 -30.15 -29.15
N ASP A 342 -0.12 -31.06 -29.91
CA ASP A 342 0.15 -32.50 -29.82
C ASP A 342 1.60 -32.82 -30.22
N LEU A 343 2.11 -32.19 -31.29
CA LEU A 343 3.51 -32.28 -31.70
C LEU A 343 4.47 -31.91 -30.56
N GLY A 344 4.20 -30.80 -29.85
CA GLY A 344 5.00 -30.38 -28.70
C GLY A 344 4.96 -31.35 -27.52
N SER A 345 3.86 -32.07 -27.35
CA SER A 345 3.69 -33.08 -26.31
C SER A 345 4.43 -34.39 -26.65
N ASP A 346 4.47 -34.77 -27.94
CA ASP A 346 5.01 -36.05 -28.38
C ASP A 346 6.54 -36.07 -28.55
N ILE A 347 7.14 -34.94 -28.94
CA ILE A 347 8.59 -34.84 -29.22
C ILE A 347 9.49 -35.25 -28.04
N PRO A 348 9.21 -34.87 -26.77
CA PRO A 348 10.01 -35.32 -25.63
C PRO A 348 10.01 -36.85 -25.44
N TRP A 349 8.92 -37.55 -25.77
CA TRP A 349 8.79 -39.00 -25.58
C TRP A 349 9.52 -39.83 -26.63
N VAL A 350 9.90 -39.23 -27.76
CA VAL A 350 10.62 -39.90 -28.86
C VAL A 350 12.12 -39.63 -28.88
N GLY A 351 12.65 -38.97 -27.84
CA GLY A 351 14.08 -38.66 -27.71
C GLY A 351 14.48 -37.27 -28.19
N GLY A 352 13.52 -36.35 -28.28
CA GLY A 352 13.75 -34.97 -28.70
C GLY A 352 13.65 -34.76 -30.21
N ASP A 353 13.65 -33.49 -30.61
CA ASP A 353 13.39 -33.07 -31.99
C ASP A 353 14.50 -33.51 -32.97
N ASP A 354 15.73 -33.64 -32.48
CA ASP A 354 16.86 -34.12 -33.27
C ASP A 354 16.94 -35.65 -33.42
N SER A 355 16.08 -36.39 -32.72
CA SER A 355 16.00 -37.83 -32.88
C SER A 355 15.41 -38.19 -34.27
N PRO A 356 15.77 -39.34 -34.86
CA PRO A 356 15.21 -39.76 -36.16
C PRO A 356 13.69 -39.81 -36.17
N ARG A 357 13.05 -40.13 -35.03
CA ARG A 357 11.61 -40.25 -34.89
C ARG A 357 10.93 -38.90 -34.59
N GLY A 358 11.61 -37.99 -33.90
CA GLY A 358 11.17 -36.59 -33.74
C GLY A 358 11.12 -35.84 -35.07
N ARG A 359 12.19 -35.96 -35.87
CA ARG A 359 12.25 -35.39 -37.23
C ARG A 359 11.12 -35.88 -38.13
N GLU A 360 10.78 -37.16 -38.04
CA GLU A 360 9.67 -37.75 -38.81
C GLU A 360 8.32 -37.11 -38.45
N LEU A 361 8.05 -36.86 -37.16
CA LEU A 361 6.81 -36.22 -36.70
C LEU A 361 6.72 -34.76 -37.17
N VAL A 362 7.83 -34.02 -37.15
CA VAL A 362 7.89 -32.64 -37.67
C VAL A 362 7.62 -32.60 -39.17
N GLU A 363 8.23 -33.48 -39.96
CA GLU A 363 7.98 -33.54 -41.41
C GLU A 363 6.52 -33.92 -41.71
N GLN A 364 5.92 -34.83 -40.93
CA GLN A 364 4.50 -35.17 -41.07
C GLN A 364 3.59 -33.97 -40.77
N PHE A 365 3.93 -33.14 -39.78
CA PHE A 365 3.20 -31.93 -39.46
C PHE A 365 3.28 -30.88 -40.58
N LEU A 366 4.48 -30.63 -41.13
CA LEU A 366 4.70 -29.67 -42.22
C LEU A 366 4.04 -30.10 -43.55
N ALA A 367 3.84 -31.41 -43.74
CA ALA A 367 3.20 -31.98 -44.93
C ALA A 367 1.66 -31.84 -44.96
N ARG A 368 1.02 -31.38 -43.87
CA ARG A 368 -0.45 -31.29 -43.81
C ARG A 368 -1.00 -30.21 -44.75
N GLU A 369 -2.16 -30.48 -45.37
CA GLU A 369 -2.80 -29.53 -46.30
C GLU A 369 -3.34 -28.26 -45.60
N ASP A 370 -3.75 -28.36 -44.34
CA ASP A 370 -4.16 -27.21 -43.53
C ASP A 370 -2.98 -26.29 -43.20
N PHE A 371 -1.79 -26.84 -42.90
CA PHE A 371 -0.55 -26.06 -42.73
C PHE A 371 -0.21 -25.26 -44.00
N GLN A 372 -0.26 -25.90 -45.17
CA GLN A 372 0.04 -25.24 -46.46
C GLN A 372 -0.95 -24.12 -46.80
N ARG A 373 -2.20 -24.22 -46.34
CA ARG A 373 -3.19 -23.12 -46.45
C ARG A 373 -2.92 -22.02 -45.42
N ALA A 374 -2.56 -22.38 -44.20
CA ALA A 374 -2.31 -21.45 -43.10
C ALA A 374 -1.13 -20.52 -43.36
N ILE A 375 0.00 -21.02 -43.88
CA ILE A 375 1.17 -20.18 -44.21
C ILE A 375 0.93 -19.14 -45.31
N ARG A 376 -0.14 -19.30 -46.10
CA ARG A 376 -0.56 -18.33 -47.12
C ARG A 376 -1.51 -17.25 -46.57
N SER A 377 -2.01 -17.42 -45.35
CA SER A 377 -2.85 -16.45 -44.66
C SER A 377 -1.98 -15.41 -43.95
N ARG A 378 -2.20 -14.11 -44.25
CA ARG A 378 -1.49 -13.00 -43.61
C ARG A 378 -1.72 -12.98 -42.08
N SER A 379 -2.96 -13.19 -41.64
CA SER A 379 -3.31 -13.14 -40.22
C SER A 379 -2.71 -14.30 -39.43
N PHE A 380 -2.70 -15.51 -40.00
CA PHE A 380 -2.14 -16.69 -39.34
C PHE A 380 -0.64 -16.54 -39.10
N VAL A 381 0.12 -16.11 -40.13
CA VAL A 381 1.57 -15.92 -40.00
C VAL A 381 1.91 -14.85 -38.95
N ARG A 382 1.16 -13.74 -38.94
CA ARG A 382 1.41 -12.63 -38.00
C ARG A 382 1.04 -12.98 -36.56
N GLU A 383 -0.09 -13.62 -36.33
CA GLU A 383 -0.65 -13.79 -34.98
C GLU A 383 -0.21 -15.08 -34.29
N GLU A 384 0.00 -16.15 -35.06
CA GLU A 384 0.34 -17.46 -34.51
C GLU A 384 1.80 -17.80 -34.77
N MET A 385 2.25 -17.68 -36.02
CA MET A 385 3.55 -18.21 -36.40
C MET A 385 4.71 -17.37 -35.86
N LEU A 386 4.71 -16.05 -36.11
CA LEU A 386 5.75 -15.15 -35.61
C LEU A 386 5.87 -15.17 -34.07
N PRO A 387 4.79 -15.07 -33.27
CA PRO A 387 4.92 -14.97 -31.82
C PRO A 387 5.06 -16.32 -31.11
N HIS A 388 4.57 -17.42 -31.72
CA HIS A 388 4.45 -18.71 -31.02
C HIS A 388 5.14 -19.89 -31.70
N TRP A 389 5.50 -19.82 -32.99
CA TRP A 389 6.15 -20.93 -33.71
C TRP A 389 7.60 -20.60 -34.10
N CYS A 390 7.94 -19.31 -34.17
CA CYS A 390 9.30 -18.80 -34.44
C CYS A 390 10.06 -18.36 -33.18
N SER A 391 9.64 -18.81 -32.00
CA SER A 391 10.24 -18.46 -30.70
C SER A 391 11.37 -19.42 -30.30
N TRP A 392 12.38 -18.92 -29.59
CA TRP A 392 13.62 -19.65 -29.27
C TRP A 392 13.48 -20.88 -28.37
N TYR A 393 12.38 -20.99 -27.62
CA TYR A 393 12.11 -22.10 -26.71
C TYR A 393 11.40 -23.29 -27.40
N ILE A 394 11.27 -23.26 -28.73
CA ILE A 394 10.56 -24.27 -29.53
C ILE A 394 11.56 -25.17 -30.27
N HIS A 395 11.09 -26.37 -30.64
CA HIS A 395 11.70 -27.37 -31.53
C HIS A 395 12.69 -26.81 -32.57
N PRO A 396 14.02 -26.96 -32.34
CA PRO A 396 15.06 -26.38 -33.21
C PRO A 396 15.02 -26.88 -34.67
N TYR A 397 14.60 -28.13 -34.89
CA TYR A 397 14.48 -28.70 -36.23
C TYR A 397 13.27 -28.12 -36.97
N LEU A 398 12.13 -27.96 -36.29
CA LEU A 398 10.95 -27.31 -36.86
C LEU A 398 11.26 -25.86 -37.29
N ILE A 399 11.94 -25.09 -36.44
CA ILE A 399 12.32 -23.70 -36.71
C ILE A 399 13.19 -23.61 -37.98
N ARG A 400 14.22 -24.48 -38.10
CA ARG A 400 15.06 -24.56 -39.32
C ARG A 400 14.24 -24.83 -40.58
N ARG A 401 13.33 -25.81 -40.51
CA ARG A 401 12.50 -26.21 -41.66
C ARG A 401 11.50 -25.12 -42.05
N LEU A 402 10.98 -24.36 -41.09
CA LEU A 402 10.19 -23.16 -41.39
C LEU A 402 11.01 -22.11 -42.14
N SER A 403 12.26 -21.84 -41.73
CA SER A 403 13.14 -20.93 -42.47
C SER A 403 13.35 -21.37 -43.91
N GLU A 404 13.63 -22.67 -44.14
CA GLU A 404 13.84 -23.20 -45.49
C GLU A 404 12.61 -23.04 -46.39
N ILE A 405 11.39 -23.21 -45.86
CA ILE A 405 10.14 -23.02 -46.61
C ILE A 405 9.95 -21.54 -47.01
N PHE A 406 10.15 -20.61 -46.07
CA PHE A 406 9.95 -19.17 -46.32
C PHE A 406 11.11 -18.53 -47.12
N GLU A 407 12.32 -19.10 -47.08
CA GLU A 407 13.42 -18.72 -47.97
C GLU A 407 13.19 -19.24 -49.41
N ALA A 408 12.57 -20.41 -49.56
CA ALA A 408 12.25 -20.99 -50.87
C ALA A 408 11.10 -20.27 -51.60
N ASP A 409 10.12 -19.73 -50.88
CA ASP A 409 8.99 -18.97 -51.46
C ASP A 409 8.85 -17.56 -50.85
N PRO A 410 9.52 -16.54 -51.45
CA PRO A 410 9.43 -15.16 -50.99
C PRO A 410 8.05 -14.50 -51.22
N THR A 411 7.11 -15.18 -51.90
CA THR A 411 5.76 -14.67 -52.16
C THR A 411 4.82 -14.87 -50.98
N LEU A 412 5.23 -15.67 -50.00
CA LEU A 412 4.49 -15.89 -48.75
C LEU A 412 4.45 -14.62 -47.87
N PRO A 413 3.35 -14.40 -47.14
CA PRO A 413 3.20 -13.23 -46.29
C PRO A 413 4.24 -13.22 -45.16
N TYR A 414 4.85 -12.05 -44.92
CA TYR A 414 5.87 -11.82 -43.87
C TYR A 414 7.12 -12.71 -43.97
N ALA A 415 7.43 -13.28 -45.14
CA ALA A 415 8.55 -14.22 -45.29
C ALA A 415 9.91 -13.71 -44.76
N ARG A 416 10.20 -12.41 -44.97
CA ARG A 416 11.43 -11.80 -44.43
C ARG A 416 11.45 -11.72 -42.90
N GLU A 417 10.33 -11.40 -42.29
CA GLU A 417 10.20 -11.28 -40.83
C GLU A 417 10.28 -12.65 -40.16
N VAL A 418 9.69 -13.68 -40.78
CA VAL A 418 9.79 -15.07 -40.32
C VAL A 418 11.25 -15.53 -40.31
N VAL A 419 11.96 -15.35 -41.42
CA VAL A 419 13.37 -15.76 -41.51
C VAL A 419 14.25 -15.00 -40.51
N GLN A 420 13.99 -13.70 -40.29
CA GLN A 420 14.70 -12.92 -39.27
C GLN A 420 14.38 -13.41 -37.85
N SER A 421 13.11 -13.66 -37.52
CA SER A 421 12.69 -14.19 -36.22
C SER A 421 13.31 -15.55 -35.93
N VAL A 422 13.37 -16.44 -36.94
CA VAL A 422 14.01 -17.74 -36.83
C VAL A 422 15.51 -17.61 -36.56
N ARG A 423 16.22 -16.74 -37.26
CA ARG A 423 17.67 -16.52 -37.03
C ARG A 423 17.96 -15.97 -35.63
N GLU A 424 17.09 -15.09 -35.13
CA GLU A 424 17.19 -14.62 -33.75
C GLU A 424 16.92 -15.75 -32.76
N ALA A 425 15.89 -16.56 -33.02
CA ALA A 425 15.55 -17.71 -32.19
C ALA A 425 16.67 -18.76 -32.13
N GLU A 426 17.34 -19.06 -33.25
CA GLU A 426 18.51 -19.94 -33.28
C GLU A 426 19.67 -19.38 -32.44
N ARG A 427 19.98 -18.08 -32.57
CA ARG A 427 21.04 -17.44 -31.76
C ARG A 427 20.71 -17.51 -30.27
N GLN A 428 19.47 -17.23 -29.88
CA GLN A 428 19.04 -17.30 -28.48
C GLN A 428 19.08 -18.73 -27.93
N HIS A 429 18.74 -19.73 -28.76
CA HIS A 429 18.84 -21.14 -28.39
C HIS A 429 20.29 -21.57 -28.15
N GLU A 430 21.23 -21.15 -29.01
CA GLU A 430 22.67 -21.40 -28.82
C GLU A 430 23.19 -20.77 -27.51
N LEU A 431 22.80 -19.54 -27.22
CA LEU A 431 23.14 -18.87 -25.96
C LEU A 431 22.55 -19.58 -24.72
N ASP A 432 21.33 -20.12 -24.82
CA ASP A 432 20.72 -20.92 -23.74
C ASP A 432 21.46 -22.25 -23.53
N LEU A 433 21.85 -22.94 -24.61
CA LEU A 433 22.63 -24.17 -24.53
C LEU A 433 24.00 -23.93 -23.86
N GLN A 434 24.71 -22.89 -24.28
CA GLN A 434 25.98 -22.50 -23.65
C GLN A 434 25.82 -22.18 -22.16
N ARG A 435 24.73 -21.48 -21.78
CA ARG A 435 24.42 -21.22 -20.37
C ARG A 435 24.15 -22.50 -19.58
N ARG A 436 23.44 -23.48 -20.15
CA ARG A 436 23.18 -24.78 -19.51
C ARG A 436 24.45 -25.61 -19.34
N GLU A 437 25.30 -25.68 -20.36
CA GLU A 437 26.59 -26.37 -20.29
C GLU A 437 27.50 -25.75 -19.23
N GLU A 438 27.56 -24.42 -19.17
CA GLU A 438 28.31 -23.70 -18.15
C GLU A 438 27.72 -23.92 -16.73
N GLN A 439 26.40 -23.93 -16.60
CA GLN A 439 25.70 -24.30 -15.36
C GLN A 439 26.08 -25.71 -14.88
N GLU A 440 26.07 -26.69 -15.77
CA GLU A 440 26.45 -28.07 -15.45
C GLU A 440 27.93 -28.15 -15.05
N ARG A 441 28.82 -27.44 -15.75
CA ARG A 441 30.25 -27.36 -15.41
C ARG A 441 30.47 -26.78 -14.01
N LEU A 442 29.79 -25.69 -13.67
CA LEU A 442 29.85 -25.07 -12.34
C LEU A 442 29.25 -25.96 -11.25
N ALA A 443 28.15 -26.66 -11.55
CA ALA A 443 27.54 -27.62 -10.64
C ALA A 443 28.45 -28.82 -10.33
N GLN A 444 29.16 -29.33 -11.35
CA GLN A 444 30.17 -30.39 -11.15
C GLN A 444 31.34 -29.89 -10.30
N ARG A 445 31.87 -28.70 -10.60
CA ARG A 445 32.97 -28.09 -9.83
C ARG A 445 32.59 -27.83 -8.37
N ALA A 446 31.33 -27.47 -8.10
CA ALA A 446 30.84 -27.27 -6.74
C ALA A 446 30.82 -28.54 -5.87
N LEU A 447 30.91 -29.74 -6.47
CA LEU A 447 31.00 -31.01 -5.74
C LEU A 447 32.43 -31.35 -5.30
N GLU A 448 33.44 -30.65 -5.81
CA GLU A 448 34.85 -30.86 -5.43
C GLU A 448 35.15 -30.45 -3.98
N GLU A 449 36.24 -30.94 -3.40
CA GLU A 449 36.66 -30.61 -2.02
C GLU A 449 37.06 -29.13 -1.91
N ILE A 450 36.53 -28.42 -0.92
CA ILE A 450 36.83 -27.01 -0.68
C ILE A 450 38.14 -26.93 0.11
N ARG A 451 39.13 -26.22 -0.42
CA ARG A 451 40.41 -25.97 0.26
C ARG A 451 40.73 -24.48 0.23
N PRO A 452 41.40 -23.94 1.26
CA PRO A 452 41.83 -22.54 1.31
C PRO A 452 42.53 -22.06 0.04
N GLU A 453 43.35 -22.90 -0.58
CA GLU A 453 44.13 -22.56 -1.77
C GLU A 453 43.27 -22.42 -3.05
N ASN A 454 42.05 -22.97 -3.05
CA ASN A 454 41.12 -22.93 -4.18
C ASN A 454 40.10 -21.77 -4.06
N CYS A 455 39.99 -21.14 -2.88
CA CYS A 455 39.08 -20.04 -2.60
C CYS A 455 39.71 -18.68 -2.99
N THR A 456 39.95 -18.49 -4.29
CA THR A 456 40.51 -17.25 -4.86
C THR A 456 39.46 -16.56 -5.72
N LEU A 457 39.58 -15.24 -5.92
CA LEU A 457 38.66 -14.48 -6.81
C LEU A 457 38.79 -14.86 -8.29
N SER A 458 39.78 -15.69 -8.64
CA SER A 458 39.89 -16.30 -9.97
C SER A 458 38.96 -17.51 -10.14
N ASP A 459 38.44 -18.09 -9.05
CA ASP A 459 37.43 -19.14 -9.11
C ASP A 459 36.03 -18.52 -9.27
N PRO A 460 35.27 -18.84 -10.34
CA PRO A 460 33.93 -18.31 -10.56
C PRO A 460 32.96 -18.53 -9.40
N LEU A 461 33.06 -19.67 -8.68
CA LEU A 461 32.18 -19.98 -7.54
C LEU A 461 32.49 -19.08 -6.35
N PHE A 462 33.78 -18.88 -6.05
CA PHE A 462 34.20 -18.00 -4.95
C PHE A 462 33.97 -16.52 -5.28
N LEU A 463 34.23 -16.10 -6.52
CA LEU A 463 33.93 -14.73 -6.97
C LEU A 463 32.45 -14.41 -6.86
N ARG A 464 31.58 -15.32 -7.34
CA ARG A 464 30.13 -15.18 -7.22
C ARG A 464 29.69 -15.10 -5.77
N TYR A 465 30.18 -16.01 -4.93
CA TYR A 465 29.90 -15.99 -3.50
C TYR A 465 30.32 -14.67 -2.85
N PHE A 466 31.56 -14.23 -3.07
CA PHE A 466 32.10 -13.01 -2.45
C PHE A 466 31.32 -11.77 -2.87
N LEU A 467 31.06 -11.58 -4.17
CA LEU A 467 30.27 -10.45 -4.66
C LEU A 467 28.84 -10.48 -4.11
N GLN A 468 28.27 -11.68 -3.91
CA GLN A 468 26.93 -11.84 -3.35
C GLN A 468 26.87 -11.45 -1.86
N THR A 469 27.81 -11.93 -1.06
CA THR A 469 27.72 -11.85 0.41
C THR A 469 28.31 -10.54 0.92
N ALA A 470 29.38 -10.04 0.32
CA ALA A 470 29.98 -8.77 0.71
C ALA A 470 29.23 -7.53 0.17
N PHE A 471 28.57 -7.67 -0.98
CA PHE A 471 27.89 -6.56 -1.69
C PHE A 471 26.43 -6.86 -2.02
N TYR A 472 25.75 -7.60 -1.14
CA TYR A 472 24.35 -8.03 -1.34
C TYR A 472 23.39 -6.86 -1.66
N TRP A 473 23.60 -5.72 -1.01
CA TRP A 473 22.77 -4.52 -1.11
C TRP A 473 23.23 -3.53 -2.19
N ALA A 474 24.26 -3.87 -2.97
CA ALA A 474 24.78 -3.00 -4.00
C ALA A 474 23.80 -2.87 -5.18
N GLU A 475 23.60 -1.64 -5.64
CA GLU A 475 22.70 -1.31 -6.77
C GLU A 475 23.49 -0.69 -7.92
N GLY A 476 23.28 -1.19 -9.14
CA GLY A 476 23.80 -0.59 -10.37
C GLY A 476 22.87 0.50 -10.94
N GLN A 477 23.26 1.10 -12.08
CA GLN A 477 22.36 2.01 -12.80
C GLN A 477 21.13 1.26 -13.36
N GLY A 478 19.95 1.89 -13.25
CA GLY A 478 18.69 1.33 -13.78
C GLY A 478 17.87 0.44 -12.82
N GLN A 479 18.07 0.55 -11.50
CA GLN A 479 17.34 -0.22 -10.47
C GLN A 479 17.58 -1.74 -10.45
N GLN A 480 18.49 -2.29 -11.27
CA GLN A 480 18.90 -3.69 -11.15
C GLN A 480 19.92 -3.85 -10.02
N ASN A 481 19.58 -4.65 -9.00
CA ASN A 481 20.50 -4.98 -7.91
C ASN A 481 21.65 -5.88 -8.41
N LEU A 482 22.82 -5.77 -7.78
CA LEU A 482 23.98 -6.62 -8.11
C LEU A 482 23.62 -8.10 -7.97
N TYR A 483 22.80 -8.46 -6.98
CA TYR A 483 22.30 -9.82 -6.82
C TYR A 483 21.58 -10.36 -8.07
N GLY A 484 20.64 -9.59 -8.63
CA GLY A 484 19.89 -9.98 -9.82
C GLY A 484 20.73 -9.96 -11.10
N LEU A 485 21.75 -9.10 -11.18
CA LEU A 485 22.76 -9.18 -12.23
C LEU A 485 23.55 -10.48 -12.13
N LEU A 486 24.05 -10.81 -10.93
CA LEU A 486 24.82 -12.02 -10.71
C LEU A 486 23.98 -13.29 -10.92
N GLU A 487 22.68 -13.29 -10.63
CA GLU A 487 21.83 -14.47 -10.87
C GLU A 487 21.64 -14.78 -12.37
N GLN A 488 21.68 -13.75 -13.23
CA GLN A 488 21.58 -13.91 -14.68
C GLN A 488 22.85 -14.50 -15.29
N GLU A 489 24.01 -14.14 -14.73
CA GLU A 489 25.33 -14.38 -15.32
C GLU A 489 26.12 -15.50 -14.61
N PHE A 490 25.85 -15.71 -13.32
CA PHE A 490 26.54 -16.65 -12.43
C PHE A 490 25.51 -17.38 -11.51
N PRO A 491 25.05 -18.57 -11.92
CA PRO A 491 24.06 -19.35 -11.17
C PRO A 491 24.49 -19.57 -9.72
N SER A 492 23.57 -19.35 -8.77
CA SER A 492 23.85 -19.55 -7.36
C SER A 492 24.01 -21.04 -6.99
N ASN A 493 24.95 -21.35 -6.09
CA ASN A 493 25.14 -22.70 -5.55
C ASN A 493 25.09 -22.69 -4.02
N GLU A 494 23.88 -22.80 -3.48
CA GLU A 494 23.65 -22.74 -2.03
C GLU A 494 24.35 -23.88 -1.26
N GLY A 495 24.47 -25.06 -1.88
CA GLY A 495 25.17 -26.21 -1.31
C GLY A 495 26.67 -25.95 -1.13
N TRP A 496 27.30 -25.30 -2.11
CA TRP A 496 28.70 -24.89 -2.03
C TRP A 496 28.92 -23.79 -0.97
N ASN A 497 28.06 -22.76 -0.93
CA ASN A 497 28.13 -21.69 0.07
C ASN A 497 28.04 -22.24 1.51
N ARG A 498 27.11 -23.18 1.75
CA ARG A 498 26.96 -23.83 3.07
C ARG A 498 28.21 -24.61 3.46
N ARG A 499 28.78 -25.38 2.54
CA ARG A 499 30.01 -26.13 2.78
C ARG A 499 31.19 -25.20 3.06
N LEU A 500 31.33 -24.09 2.32
CA LEU A 500 32.37 -23.08 2.57
C LEU A 500 32.28 -22.52 4.00
N ALA A 501 31.07 -22.19 4.47
CA ALA A 501 30.85 -21.67 5.81
C ALA A 501 31.19 -22.71 6.91
N GLN A 502 30.89 -23.99 6.67
CA GLN A 502 31.21 -25.08 7.62
C GLN A 502 32.73 -25.28 7.83
N GLU A 503 33.56 -24.95 6.84
CA GLU A 503 35.02 -25.01 6.96
C GLU A 503 35.58 -23.90 7.88
N ASN A 504 34.77 -22.90 8.28
CA ASN A 504 35.17 -21.78 9.14
C ASN A 504 36.45 -21.06 8.63
N PHE A 505 36.54 -20.89 7.31
CA PHE A 505 37.71 -20.31 6.68
C PHE A 505 37.92 -18.86 7.15
N THR A 506 39.14 -18.55 7.60
CA THR A 506 39.55 -17.21 8.02
C THR A 506 40.82 -16.82 7.26
N ARG A 507 40.84 -15.60 6.71
CA ARG A 507 42.01 -15.04 6.01
C ARG A 507 42.48 -13.78 6.73
N THR A 508 43.76 -13.76 7.12
CA THR A 508 44.37 -12.61 7.79
C THR A 508 45.23 -11.82 6.81
N ILE A 509 44.99 -10.52 6.73
CA ILE A 509 45.71 -9.58 5.86
C ILE A 509 46.42 -8.55 6.76
N PRO A 510 47.76 -8.57 6.84
CA PRO A 510 48.51 -7.54 7.55
C PRO A 510 48.64 -6.29 6.67
N LEU A 511 48.29 -5.13 7.23
CA LEU A 511 48.48 -3.82 6.61
C LEU A 511 49.47 -2.99 7.42
N THR A 512 50.54 -2.52 6.79
CA THR A 512 51.50 -1.62 7.45
C THR A 512 51.07 -0.17 7.21
N GLN A 513 50.68 0.53 8.28
CA GLN A 513 50.38 1.94 8.27
C GLN A 513 51.56 2.74 8.82
N THR A 514 51.96 3.76 8.08
CA THR A 514 53.04 4.67 8.45
C THR A 514 52.45 5.93 9.07
N ILE A 515 52.51 6.04 10.40
CA ILE A 515 52.01 7.21 11.14
C ILE A 515 53.16 8.18 11.33
N THR A 516 52.98 9.44 10.92
CA THR A 516 53.94 10.52 11.20
C THR A 516 53.38 11.37 12.31
N ASP A 517 54.10 11.49 13.43
CA ASP A 517 53.70 12.34 14.54
C ASP A 517 53.83 13.84 14.22
N GLU A 518 53.31 14.71 15.10
CA GLU A 518 53.38 16.17 14.97
C GLU A 518 54.84 16.72 14.95
N GLN A 519 55.83 15.87 15.23
CA GLN A 519 57.26 16.18 15.28
C GLN A 519 58.01 15.63 14.05
N GLY A 520 57.32 15.00 13.11
CA GLY A 520 57.89 14.44 11.88
C GLY A 520 58.54 13.08 12.05
N GLN A 521 58.35 12.40 13.19
CA GLN A 521 58.85 11.06 13.46
C GLN A 521 57.86 10.02 12.94
N THR A 522 58.39 9.09 12.14
CA THR A 522 57.59 8.09 11.43
C THR A 522 57.59 6.77 12.19
N THR A 523 56.44 6.35 12.69
CA THR A 523 56.21 5.06 13.35
C THR A 523 55.42 4.13 12.42
N GLU A 524 55.94 2.92 12.19
CA GLU A 524 55.21 1.87 11.46
C GLU A 524 54.33 1.08 12.42
N GLN A 525 53.03 1.10 12.18
CA GLN A 525 52.05 0.29 12.90
C GLN A 525 51.48 -0.76 11.95
N THR A 526 51.54 -2.03 12.33
CA THR A 526 50.89 -3.11 11.58
C THR A 526 49.47 -3.31 12.11
N LEU A 527 48.48 -3.16 11.23
CA LEU A 527 47.07 -3.47 11.46
C LEU A 527 46.79 -4.87 10.91
N GLU A 528 46.13 -5.72 11.69
CA GLU A 528 45.70 -7.04 11.22
C GLU A 528 44.21 -7.06 10.94
N ILE A 529 43.84 -7.32 9.68
CA ILE A 529 42.45 -7.51 9.26
C ILE A 529 42.19 -9.00 9.09
N GLN A 530 41.25 -9.52 9.87
CA GLN A 530 40.76 -10.88 9.75
C GLN A 530 39.44 -10.88 9.00
N ILE A 531 39.35 -11.71 7.97
CA ILE A 531 38.15 -11.89 7.14
C ILE A 531 37.62 -13.30 7.39
N GLN A 532 36.38 -13.41 7.86
CA GLN A 532 35.70 -14.67 8.08
C GLN A 532 34.54 -14.82 7.09
N PHE A 533 34.47 -15.98 6.43
CA PHE A 533 33.54 -16.25 5.34
C PHE A 533 32.35 -17.10 5.86
N HIS A 534 31.19 -16.46 6.03
CA HIS A 534 29.95 -17.07 6.49
C HIS A 534 29.03 -17.42 5.31
N GLN A 535 27.93 -18.15 5.53
CA GLN A 535 27.06 -18.60 4.42
C GLN A 535 26.39 -17.41 3.72
N TYR A 536 25.96 -16.40 4.48
CA TYR A 536 25.16 -15.28 3.97
C TYR A 536 25.86 -13.92 4.00
N TYR A 537 26.97 -13.78 4.74
CA TYR A 537 27.70 -12.53 4.89
C TYR A 537 29.22 -12.75 5.01
N VAL A 538 29.99 -11.67 4.94
CA VAL A 538 31.43 -11.70 5.23
C VAL A 538 31.69 -10.81 6.44
N GLU A 539 32.38 -11.35 7.43
CA GLU A 539 32.70 -10.64 8.66
C GLU A 539 34.14 -10.13 8.61
N TYR A 540 34.33 -8.87 8.98
CA TYR A 540 35.62 -8.21 9.02
C TYR A 540 35.96 -7.83 10.45
N ARG A 541 37.15 -8.20 10.93
CA ARG A 541 37.65 -7.81 12.25
C ARG A 541 38.99 -7.09 12.13
N LEU A 542 39.12 -5.95 12.80
CA LEU A 542 40.36 -5.18 12.91
C LEU A 542 40.95 -5.37 14.30
N ASN A 543 42.14 -5.96 14.39
CA ASN A 543 42.81 -6.25 15.67
C ASN A 543 41.92 -6.99 16.70
N GLY A 544 40.96 -7.79 16.21
CA GLY A 544 40.02 -8.57 17.02
C GLY A 544 38.65 -7.92 17.26
N GLU A 545 38.43 -6.65 16.88
CA GLU A 545 37.13 -5.97 16.99
C GLU A 545 36.34 -6.03 15.67
N GLU A 546 35.03 -6.27 15.74
CA GLU A 546 34.15 -6.36 14.56
C GLU A 546 33.97 -5.00 13.88
N LEU A 547 34.25 -4.95 12.57
CA LEU A 547 34.07 -3.77 11.73
C LEU A 547 32.68 -3.77 11.10
N SER A 548 31.78 -2.97 11.67
CA SER A 548 30.42 -2.78 11.16
C SER A 548 30.29 -1.64 10.12
N ASN A 549 31.29 -0.74 10.05
CA ASN A 549 31.36 0.38 9.11
C ASN A 549 32.67 0.37 8.32
N PRO A 550 32.68 0.91 7.07
CA PRO A 550 33.92 1.12 6.33
C PRO A 550 34.73 2.25 6.97
N LEU A 551 35.98 1.97 7.34
CA LEU A 551 36.85 2.91 8.06
C LEU A 551 38.16 3.22 7.33
N LEU A 552 38.52 2.43 6.32
CA LEU A 552 39.80 2.58 5.63
C LEU A 552 39.66 3.48 4.41
N PRO A 553 40.62 4.39 4.15
CA PRO A 553 40.57 5.27 3.00
C PRO A 553 40.87 4.49 1.71
N PHE A 554 39.97 4.58 0.72
CA PHE A 554 40.10 3.86 -0.54
C PHE A 554 41.43 4.13 -1.26
N TRP A 555 41.78 5.41 -1.44
CA TRP A 555 43.01 5.80 -2.11
C TRP A 555 44.28 5.41 -1.33
N GLY A 556 44.20 5.32 0.01
CA GLY A 556 45.32 4.87 0.84
C GLY A 556 45.67 3.39 0.65
N ILE A 557 44.69 2.57 0.25
CA ILE A 557 44.84 1.13 0.01
C ILE A 557 44.98 0.81 -1.48
N SER A 558 44.63 1.76 -2.36
CA SER A 558 44.66 1.60 -3.82
C SER A 558 46.04 1.21 -4.39
N GLY A 559 47.13 1.43 -3.66
CA GLY A 559 48.49 1.07 -4.06
C GLY A 559 48.86 -0.42 -3.96
N ILE A 560 47.99 -1.28 -3.43
CA ILE A 560 48.24 -2.74 -3.36
C ILE A 560 48.26 -3.32 -4.78
N GLU A 561 49.38 -3.97 -5.15
CA GLU A 561 49.55 -4.61 -6.47
C GLU A 561 48.73 -5.90 -6.62
N ASP A 562 48.49 -6.61 -5.51
CA ASP A 562 47.68 -7.82 -5.47
C ASP A 562 46.19 -7.47 -5.58
N ASP A 563 45.62 -7.69 -6.77
CA ASP A 563 44.21 -7.44 -7.05
C ASP A 563 43.28 -8.27 -6.16
N GLU A 564 43.68 -9.48 -5.75
CA GLU A 564 42.85 -10.34 -4.89
C GLU A 564 42.74 -9.76 -3.48
N ILE A 565 43.88 -9.36 -2.89
CA ILE A 565 43.90 -8.70 -1.58
C ILE A 565 43.13 -7.38 -1.64
N PHE A 566 43.28 -6.60 -2.70
CA PHE A 566 42.57 -5.34 -2.88
C PHE A 566 41.05 -5.52 -2.87
N PHE A 567 40.52 -6.46 -3.68
CA PHE A 567 39.07 -6.70 -3.74
C PHE A 567 38.50 -7.29 -2.45
N LEU A 568 39.26 -8.12 -1.73
CA LEU A 568 38.85 -8.66 -0.43
C LEU A 568 38.72 -7.56 0.65
N LEU A 569 39.54 -6.52 0.56
CA LEU A 569 39.47 -5.36 1.47
C LEU A 569 38.42 -4.33 1.05
N LEU A 570 37.93 -4.37 -0.19
CA LEU A 570 37.01 -3.38 -0.74
C LEU A 570 35.78 -3.10 0.14
N PRO A 571 35.14 -4.09 0.81
CA PRO A 571 34.01 -3.84 1.70
C PRO A 571 34.31 -3.00 2.94
N VAL A 572 35.57 -2.81 3.32
CA VAL A 572 35.97 -1.96 4.46
C VAL A 572 36.58 -0.63 4.03
N LEU A 573 36.66 -0.38 2.71
CA LEU A 573 37.15 0.88 2.13
C LEU A 573 36.03 1.91 2.02
N SER A 574 36.43 3.18 2.08
CA SER A 574 35.55 4.35 1.99
C SER A 574 36.18 5.44 1.12
N ALA A 575 35.35 6.07 0.29
CA ALA A 575 35.66 7.21 -0.56
C ALA A 575 34.55 8.26 -0.46
N TYR A 576 34.84 9.50 -0.86
CA TYR A 576 33.83 10.56 -0.90
C TYR A 576 32.91 10.41 -2.12
N GLN A 577 31.66 10.88 -1.99
CA GLN A 577 30.65 10.76 -3.05
C GLN A 577 31.03 11.46 -4.36
N ASP A 578 31.80 12.55 -4.29
CA ASP A 578 32.31 13.28 -5.45
C ASP A 578 33.38 12.49 -6.21
N GLU A 579 34.05 11.53 -5.56
CA GLU A 579 35.05 10.64 -6.15
C GLU A 579 34.43 9.42 -6.86
N TYR A 580 33.09 9.29 -6.88
CA TYR A 580 32.38 8.12 -7.41
C TYR A 580 32.82 7.73 -8.83
N GLN A 581 33.00 8.72 -9.72
CA GLN A 581 33.40 8.46 -11.12
C GLN A 581 34.82 7.90 -11.21
N ASP A 582 35.74 8.44 -10.41
CA ASP A 582 37.14 8.02 -10.38
C ASP A 582 37.28 6.62 -9.77
N VAL A 583 36.55 6.34 -8.68
CA VAL A 583 36.48 5.00 -8.07
C VAL A 583 35.90 3.99 -9.07
N THR A 584 34.84 4.35 -9.80
CA THR A 584 34.23 3.47 -10.81
C THR A 584 35.21 3.13 -11.93
N ALA A 585 35.93 4.13 -12.47
CA ALA A 585 36.92 3.91 -13.52
C ALA A 585 38.05 3.00 -13.05
N TYR A 586 38.53 3.21 -11.82
CA TYR A 586 39.61 2.42 -11.22
C TYR A 586 39.19 0.96 -10.99
N LEU A 587 38.00 0.74 -10.42
CA LEU A 587 37.47 -0.61 -10.22
C LEU A 587 37.23 -1.34 -11.54
N ARG A 588 36.76 -0.64 -12.57
CA ARG A 588 36.55 -1.21 -13.91
C ARG A 588 37.87 -1.70 -14.53
N GLU A 589 38.95 -0.92 -14.40
CA GLU A 589 40.26 -1.32 -14.90
C GLU A 589 40.78 -2.59 -14.20
N ARG A 590 40.71 -2.64 -12.87
CA ARG A 590 41.16 -3.80 -12.09
C ARG A 590 40.28 -5.04 -12.32
N LEU A 591 38.95 -4.89 -12.39
CA LEU A 591 38.04 -6.00 -12.72
C LEU A 591 38.28 -6.55 -14.13
N GLY A 592 38.71 -5.72 -15.07
CA GLY A 592 39.10 -6.15 -16.42
C GLY A 592 40.27 -7.16 -16.45
N ARG A 593 41.05 -7.24 -15.37
CA ARG A 593 42.16 -8.20 -15.23
C ARG A 593 41.71 -9.59 -14.78
N LEU A 594 40.47 -9.73 -14.28
CA LEU A 594 39.90 -10.97 -13.74
C LEU A 594 39.24 -11.90 -14.79
N GLN A 595 39.50 -11.70 -16.10
CA GLN A 595 38.98 -12.52 -17.20
C GLN A 595 37.44 -12.67 -17.22
N LEU A 596 36.72 -11.60 -16.83
CA LEU A 596 35.26 -11.55 -16.91
C LEU A 596 34.78 -11.20 -18.33
N PRO A 597 33.56 -11.62 -18.74
CA PRO A 597 32.92 -11.21 -20.00
C PRO A 597 32.94 -9.69 -20.23
N GLU A 598 33.13 -9.24 -21.48
CA GLU A 598 33.46 -7.83 -21.84
C GLU A 598 32.48 -6.75 -21.31
N GLU A 599 31.25 -7.11 -20.92
CA GLU A 599 30.23 -6.16 -20.45
C GLU A 599 30.03 -6.14 -18.92
N LEU A 600 30.51 -7.16 -18.20
CA LEU A 600 30.26 -7.32 -16.76
C LEU A 600 31.15 -6.45 -15.84
N PRO A 601 32.46 -6.26 -16.11
CA PRO A 601 33.31 -5.41 -15.29
C PRO A 601 32.75 -4.00 -15.12
N GLY A 602 32.13 -3.44 -16.16
CA GLY A 602 31.54 -2.11 -16.11
C GLY A 602 30.37 -2.02 -15.13
N ARG A 603 29.44 -2.97 -15.20
CA ARG A 603 28.23 -3.01 -14.38
C ARG A 603 28.55 -3.36 -12.91
N ILE A 604 29.49 -4.27 -12.69
CA ILE A 604 29.96 -4.63 -11.35
C ILE A 604 30.72 -3.46 -10.73
N ALA A 605 31.62 -2.80 -11.47
CA ALA A 605 32.38 -1.65 -10.96
C ALA A 605 31.46 -0.52 -10.45
N GLU A 606 30.38 -0.21 -11.18
CA GLU A 606 29.43 0.83 -10.80
C GLU A 606 28.69 0.50 -9.50
N ALA A 607 28.26 -0.75 -9.33
CA ALA A 607 27.60 -1.21 -8.11
C ALA A 607 28.54 -1.19 -6.90
N LEU A 608 29.78 -1.66 -7.09
CA LEU A 608 30.81 -1.65 -6.05
C LEU A 608 31.22 -0.23 -5.66
N ALA A 609 31.45 0.65 -6.65
CA ALA A 609 31.82 2.05 -6.41
C ALA A 609 30.75 2.79 -5.60
N ARG A 610 29.47 2.44 -5.75
CA ARG A 610 28.38 3.06 -5.00
C ARG A 610 28.38 2.68 -3.52
N GLU A 611 28.77 1.45 -3.19
CA GLU A 611 28.95 1.02 -1.79
C GLU A 611 30.22 1.63 -1.16
N VAL A 612 31.28 1.85 -1.95
CA VAL A 612 32.55 2.42 -1.48
C VAL A 612 32.50 3.95 -1.34
N ALA A 613 31.84 4.65 -2.27
CA ALA A 613 31.65 6.10 -2.25
C ALA A 613 30.55 6.50 -1.26
N CYS A 614 30.79 6.22 0.03
CA CYS A 614 29.81 6.32 1.10
C CYS A 614 30.03 7.50 2.06
N LEU A 615 31.03 8.36 1.83
CA LEU A 615 31.32 9.51 2.68
C LEU A 615 30.71 10.80 2.11
N ALA A 616 29.95 11.51 2.93
CA ALA A 616 29.36 12.81 2.58
C ALA A 616 29.81 13.91 3.56
N PRO A 617 30.22 15.10 3.08
CA PRO A 617 30.56 16.22 3.94
C PRO A 617 29.31 16.79 4.62
N THR A 618 29.41 17.11 5.91
CA THR A 618 28.37 17.74 6.73
C THR A 618 28.93 18.92 7.52
N GLU A 619 28.06 19.80 8.03
CA GLU A 619 28.47 20.99 8.81
C GLU A 619 29.32 20.66 10.05
N ASN A 620 29.20 19.44 10.59
CA ASN A 620 29.89 18.97 11.80
C ASN A 620 30.95 17.87 11.53
N GLY A 621 31.33 17.61 10.27
CA GLY A 621 32.31 16.58 9.91
C GLY A 621 31.90 15.73 8.71
N THR A 622 32.30 14.45 8.68
CA THR A 622 31.97 13.51 7.59
C THR A 622 30.90 12.53 8.05
N ALA A 623 29.79 12.44 7.32
CA ALA A 623 28.75 11.43 7.54
C ALA A 623 28.99 10.19 6.68
N ILE A 624 28.78 9.00 7.27
CA ILE A 624 28.81 7.72 6.57
C ILE A 624 27.37 7.40 6.14
N LEU A 625 27.13 7.34 4.83
CA LEU A 625 25.82 7.06 4.24
C LEU A 625 25.49 5.57 4.19
N ARG A 626 26.52 4.73 4.17
CA ARG A 626 26.37 3.27 4.22
C ARG A 626 25.93 2.87 5.63
N PRO A 627 24.89 2.03 5.78
CA PRO A 627 24.43 1.63 7.09
C PRO A 627 25.44 0.69 7.76
N ALA A 628 25.56 0.77 9.07
CA ALA A 628 26.26 -0.24 9.86
C ALA A 628 25.41 -1.51 9.87
N ARG A 629 26.01 -2.65 9.49
CA ARG A 629 25.28 -3.92 9.34
C ARG A 629 25.74 -4.91 10.41
N PHE A 630 24.78 -5.49 11.11
CA PHE A 630 24.99 -6.58 12.07
C PHE A 630 24.29 -7.83 11.55
N TYR A 631 24.90 -9.00 11.75
CA TYR A 631 24.38 -10.26 11.23
C TYR A 631 24.32 -11.34 12.31
N ARG A 632 23.35 -12.23 12.17
CA ARG A 632 23.38 -13.56 12.78
C ARG A 632 22.78 -14.56 11.80
N GLU A 633 23.44 -15.70 11.62
CA GLU A 633 22.97 -16.76 10.75
C GLU A 633 22.79 -18.10 11.46
N THR A 634 22.00 -18.95 10.82
CA THR A 634 21.75 -20.37 11.11
C THR A 634 21.94 -21.14 9.81
N GLU A 635 21.86 -22.48 9.83
CA GLU A 635 22.04 -23.30 8.61
C GLU A 635 21.09 -22.92 7.46
N THR A 636 19.88 -22.43 7.79
CA THR A 636 18.83 -22.11 6.81
C THR A 636 18.58 -20.61 6.65
N ASP A 637 18.78 -19.81 7.70
CA ASP A 637 18.30 -18.42 7.73
C ASP A 637 19.38 -17.45 8.22
N CYS A 638 19.35 -16.20 7.72
CA CYS A 638 20.17 -15.10 8.21
C CYS A 638 19.29 -13.91 8.60
N CYS A 639 19.61 -13.24 9.71
CA CYS A 639 19.00 -11.98 10.11
C CYS A 639 20.04 -10.86 10.01
N CYS A 640 19.65 -9.73 9.42
CA CYS A 640 20.48 -8.55 9.24
C CYS A 640 19.80 -7.32 9.85
N CYS A 641 20.50 -6.65 10.75
CA CYS A 641 20.12 -5.35 11.31
C CYS A 641 20.97 -4.26 10.65
N ALA A 642 20.35 -3.33 9.92
CA ALA A 642 21.01 -2.23 9.22
C ALA A 642 20.68 -0.89 9.88
N TRP A 643 21.67 -0.26 10.50
CA TRP A 643 21.55 1.04 11.17
C TRP A 643 22.06 2.18 10.30
N TYR A 644 21.21 3.19 10.08
CA TYR A 644 21.54 4.39 9.33
C TYR A 644 21.87 5.54 10.29
N GLY A 645 22.82 6.39 9.90
CA GLY A 645 23.23 7.56 10.70
C GLY A 645 22.12 8.60 10.97
N ASN A 646 20.94 8.45 10.36
CA ASN A 646 19.75 9.24 10.66
C ASN A 646 18.87 8.67 11.81
N GLY A 647 19.34 7.62 12.48
CA GLY A 647 18.71 7.00 13.64
C GLY A 647 17.75 5.85 13.33
N ARG A 648 17.65 5.44 12.06
CA ARG A 648 16.82 4.31 11.62
C ARG A 648 17.56 2.99 11.73
N LEU A 649 16.97 2.00 12.40
CA LEU A 649 17.43 0.61 12.44
C LEU A 649 16.40 -0.28 11.72
N LEU A 650 16.80 -0.85 10.59
CA LEU A 650 15.99 -1.79 9.81
C LEU A 650 16.39 -3.22 10.11
N VAL A 651 15.41 -4.11 10.27
CA VAL A 651 15.65 -5.53 10.54
C VAL A 651 15.07 -6.36 9.41
N SER A 652 15.90 -7.20 8.80
CA SER A 652 15.54 -8.06 7.68
C SER A 652 15.95 -9.50 7.95
N ARG A 653 15.10 -10.45 7.55
CA ARG A 653 15.40 -11.88 7.60
C ARG A 653 15.45 -12.43 6.19
N ARG A 654 16.51 -13.17 5.89
CA ARG A 654 16.75 -13.86 4.64
C ARG A 654 16.58 -15.36 4.84
N LYS A 655 15.71 -15.98 4.02
CA LYS A 655 15.57 -17.43 3.88
C LYS A 655 15.79 -17.82 2.43
N GLY A 656 16.94 -18.40 2.11
CA GLY A 656 17.36 -18.63 0.72
C GLY A 656 17.42 -17.33 -0.09
N GLN A 657 16.56 -17.21 -1.10
CA GLN A 657 16.44 -16.02 -1.97
C GLN A 657 15.43 -14.98 -1.46
N GLU A 658 14.57 -15.32 -0.50
CA GLU A 658 13.53 -14.43 0.00
C GLU A 658 14.08 -13.54 1.12
N LEU A 659 13.93 -12.23 0.96
CA LEU A 659 14.32 -11.21 1.93
C LEU A 659 13.06 -10.53 2.45
N VAL A 660 12.76 -10.72 3.73
CA VAL A 660 11.57 -10.17 4.38
C VAL A 660 12.00 -9.10 5.37
N LEU A 661 11.43 -7.90 5.24
CA LEU A 661 11.58 -6.84 6.24
C LEU A 661 10.69 -7.16 7.43
N LEU A 662 11.29 -7.31 8.61
CA LEU A 662 10.55 -7.52 9.86
C LEU A 662 10.21 -6.15 10.44
N GLN A 663 9.11 -5.55 9.97
CA GLN A 663 8.70 -4.20 10.36
C GLN A 663 8.54 -4.05 11.87
N GLU A 664 8.16 -5.11 12.57
CA GLU A 664 7.99 -5.17 14.01
C GLU A 664 9.28 -4.94 14.82
N PHE A 665 10.43 -5.27 14.24
CA PHE A 665 11.74 -5.09 14.88
C PHE A 665 12.44 -3.80 14.44
N CYS A 666 11.88 -3.07 13.46
CA CYS A 666 12.43 -1.79 13.02
C CYS A 666 12.27 -0.72 14.12
N ARG A 667 13.24 0.19 14.23
CA ARG A 667 13.26 1.30 15.19
C ARG A 667 13.68 2.60 14.50
N TRP A 668 13.14 3.74 14.94
CA TRP A 668 13.35 5.04 14.29
C TRP A 668 14.08 6.08 15.16
N ASP A 669 14.49 5.69 16.35
CA ASP A 669 15.00 6.53 17.44
C ASP A 669 16.32 6.01 18.04
N VAL A 670 17.17 5.37 17.23
CA VAL A 670 18.45 4.80 17.67
C VAL A 670 19.57 5.82 17.49
N THR A 671 20.08 6.38 18.58
CA THR A 671 20.95 7.56 18.54
C THR A 671 22.45 7.26 18.43
N SER A 672 22.87 6.02 18.65
CA SER A 672 24.28 5.62 18.56
C SER A 672 24.49 4.21 18.01
N LEU A 673 25.71 3.94 17.51
CA LEU A 673 26.12 2.62 17.03
C LEU A 673 26.11 1.58 18.15
N ASP A 674 26.56 1.93 19.36
CA ASP A 674 26.52 1.03 20.52
C ASP A 674 25.08 0.66 20.92
N GLN A 675 24.15 1.62 20.82
CA GLN A 675 22.74 1.36 21.05
C GLN A 675 22.17 0.44 19.95
N ALA A 676 22.54 0.67 18.69
CA ALA A 676 22.15 -0.17 17.57
C ALA A 676 22.64 -1.61 17.73
N ALA A 677 23.90 -1.81 18.14
CA ALA A 677 24.48 -3.13 18.36
C ALA A 677 23.75 -3.91 19.48
N ARG A 678 23.41 -3.24 20.59
CA ARG A 678 22.62 -3.86 21.68
C ARG A 678 21.23 -4.27 21.22
N ILE A 679 20.52 -3.38 20.52
CA ILE A 679 19.18 -3.66 19.99
C ILE A 679 19.23 -4.79 18.96
N ALA A 680 20.27 -4.83 18.11
CA ALA A 680 20.46 -5.90 17.14
C ALA A 680 20.66 -7.25 17.85
N GLN A 681 21.48 -7.30 18.90
CA GLN A 681 21.69 -8.49 19.70
C GLN A 681 20.39 -9.00 20.35
N ASP A 682 19.63 -8.11 21.01
CA ASP A 682 18.34 -8.45 21.62
C ASP A 682 17.36 -8.98 20.56
N THR A 683 17.34 -8.33 19.39
CA THR A 683 16.51 -8.74 18.25
C THR A 683 16.91 -10.12 17.73
N PHE A 684 18.21 -10.42 17.64
CA PHE A 684 18.66 -11.73 17.21
C PHE A 684 18.32 -12.82 18.23
N ASP A 685 18.47 -12.54 19.52
CA ASP A 685 18.05 -13.46 20.58
C ASP A 685 16.52 -13.68 20.51
N GLU A 686 15.76 -12.67 20.08
CA GLU A 686 14.32 -12.79 19.85
C GLU A 686 13.96 -13.60 18.60
N VAL A 687 14.65 -13.37 17.48
CA VAL A 687 14.36 -13.98 16.17
C VAL A 687 14.82 -15.44 16.10
N PHE A 688 15.92 -15.79 16.78
CA PHE A 688 16.52 -17.13 16.76
C PHE A 688 16.30 -17.93 18.04
N GLN A 689 15.29 -17.57 18.83
CA GLN A 689 14.92 -18.33 20.02
C GLN A 689 14.56 -19.79 19.66
N PRO A 690 14.98 -20.78 20.46
CA PRO A 690 14.62 -22.18 20.25
C PRO A 690 13.10 -22.39 20.37
N ALA A 691 12.63 -23.52 19.82
CA ALA A 691 11.22 -23.92 19.92
C ALA A 691 10.73 -23.89 21.37
N ARG A 692 9.46 -23.49 21.54
CA ARG A 692 8.85 -23.28 22.86
C ARG A 692 8.81 -24.62 23.60
N ASP A 693 9.30 -24.64 24.84
CA ASP A 693 9.11 -25.81 25.70
C ASP A 693 7.65 -25.87 26.16
N LEU A 694 6.87 -26.72 25.50
CA LEU A 694 5.46 -26.97 25.79
C LEU A 694 5.26 -28.31 26.51
N GLU A 695 6.33 -29.00 26.89
CA GLU A 695 6.23 -30.24 27.66
C GLU A 695 5.78 -29.96 29.10
N GLY A 696 4.78 -30.69 29.60
CA GLY A 696 4.34 -30.56 30.99
C GLY A 696 3.31 -29.45 31.28
N ILE A 697 2.65 -28.89 30.26
CA ILE A 697 1.54 -27.94 30.44
C ILE A 697 0.35 -28.64 31.14
N GLY A 698 0.27 -28.52 32.46
CA GLY A 698 -0.76 -29.14 33.29
C GLY A 698 -1.95 -28.25 33.64
N LEU A 699 -1.91 -26.96 33.28
CA LEU A 699 -2.92 -25.98 33.65
C LEU A 699 -3.97 -25.73 32.57
N CYS A 700 -3.73 -26.07 31.31
CA CYS A 700 -4.71 -25.91 30.22
C CYS A 700 -5.72 -27.08 30.24
N ARG A 701 -6.95 -26.83 30.68
CA ARG A 701 -8.04 -27.84 30.74
C ARG A 701 -9.10 -27.64 29.66
N HIS A 702 -9.24 -26.40 29.22
CA HIS A 702 -10.23 -25.97 28.24
C HIS A 702 -9.59 -24.97 27.30
N LEU A 703 -9.79 -25.16 25.99
CA LEU A 703 -9.26 -24.30 24.95
C LEU A 703 -10.35 -24.00 23.90
N TYR A 704 -10.64 -22.72 23.68
CA TYR A 704 -11.51 -22.26 22.61
C TYR A 704 -10.72 -21.43 21.59
N VAL A 705 -10.91 -21.74 20.31
CA VAL A 705 -10.13 -21.18 19.20
C VAL A 705 -11.06 -20.49 18.20
N GLU A 706 -10.78 -19.23 17.88
CA GLU A 706 -11.43 -18.49 16.79
C GLU A 706 -10.45 -18.33 15.61
N TYR A 707 -10.92 -18.63 14.41
CA TYR A 707 -10.15 -18.50 13.17
C TYR A 707 -10.66 -17.32 12.33
N SER A 708 -9.77 -16.74 11.52
CA SER A 708 -10.13 -15.70 10.56
C SER A 708 -11.02 -16.27 9.45
N GLY A 709 -12.33 -16.00 9.53
CA GLY A 709 -13.30 -16.37 8.49
C GLY A 709 -13.72 -17.83 8.46
N LEU A 710 -13.37 -18.62 9.49
CA LEU A 710 -13.71 -20.03 9.65
C LEU A 710 -14.48 -20.25 10.97
N PRO A 711 -15.26 -21.34 11.11
CA PRO A 711 -15.95 -21.66 12.36
C PRO A 711 -14.96 -21.86 13.51
N SER A 712 -15.40 -21.54 14.73
CA SER A 712 -14.60 -21.73 15.94
C SER A 712 -14.57 -23.18 16.40
N GLU A 713 -13.48 -23.58 17.05
CA GLU A 713 -13.27 -24.94 17.59
C GLU A 713 -13.06 -24.90 19.11
N GLU A 714 -13.37 -26.00 19.78
CA GLU A 714 -13.30 -26.14 21.24
C GLU A 714 -12.69 -27.50 21.60
N TYR A 715 -11.72 -27.49 22.51
CA TYR A 715 -10.96 -28.66 22.95
C TYR A 715 -10.98 -28.75 24.48
N GLU A 716 -11.10 -29.97 25.00
CA GLU A 716 -11.15 -30.24 26.44
C GLU A 716 -10.25 -31.42 26.83
N GLY A 717 -9.66 -31.35 28.02
CA GLY A 717 -8.95 -32.45 28.64
C GLY A 717 -7.77 -32.99 27.81
N GLU A 718 -7.74 -34.31 27.59
CA GLU A 718 -6.64 -35.01 26.92
C GLU A 718 -6.47 -34.67 25.43
N ALA A 719 -7.44 -33.98 24.82
CA ALA A 719 -7.33 -33.51 23.43
C ALA A 719 -6.36 -32.33 23.26
N ILE A 720 -6.01 -31.64 24.36
CA ILE A 720 -5.08 -30.51 24.35
C ILE A 720 -3.66 -31.06 24.49
N THR A 721 -3.02 -31.35 23.35
CA THR A 721 -1.62 -31.80 23.32
C THR A 721 -0.66 -30.62 23.13
N PRO A 722 0.62 -30.73 23.56
CA PRO A 722 1.64 -29.72 23.29
C PRO A 722 1.75 -29.38 21.80
N GLU A 723 1.66 -30.39 20.92
CA GLU A 723 1.74 -30.20 19.47
C GLU A 723 0.55 -29.41 18.92
N LEU A 724 -0.67 -29.65 19.44
CA LEU A 724 -1.84 -28.87 19.07
C LEU A 724 -1.66 -27.40 19.49
N LEU A 725 -1.18 -27.15 20.71
CA LEU A 725 -0.96 -25.81 21.21
C LEU A 725 0.11 -25.07 20.38
N GLU A 726 1.20 -25.75 20.03
CA GLU A 726 2.25 -25.19 19.15
C GLU A 726 1.66 -24.76 17.80
N GLN A 727 0.93 -25.65 17.13
CA GLN A 727 0.29 -25.34 15.84
C GLN A 727 -0.68 -24.15 15.94
N LEU A 728 -1.43 -24.04 17.04
CA LEU A 728 -2.36 -22.94 17.25
C LEU A 728 -1.65 -21.61 17.50
N LEU A 729 -0.53 -21.62 18.24
CA LEU A 729 0.30 -20.44 18.47
C LEU A 729 1.00 -19.98 17.19
N GLU A 730 1.54 -20.91 16.39
CA GLU A 730 2.08 -20.60 15.05
C GLU A 730 1.01 -19.99 14.15
N LYS A 731 -0.19 -20.58 14.11
CA LYS A 731 -1.33 -20.04 13.37
C LYS A 731 -1.76 -18.67 13.89
N PHE A 732 -1.58 -18.38 15.17
CA PHE A 732 -1.86 -17.06 15.75
C PHE A 732 -0.84 -16.01 15.28
N GLU A 733 0.44 -16.38 15.19
CA GLU A 733 1.50 -15.50 14.69
C GLU A 733 1.26 -15.07 13.24
N ILE A 734 0.81 -16.00 12.39
CA ILE A 734 0.45 -15.71 11.00
C ILE A 734 -0.99 -15.19 10.82
N LYS A 735 -1.64 -14.75 11.91
CA LYS A 735 -3.01 -14.16 11.95
C LYS A 735 -4.13 -15.06 11.40
N THR A 736 -3.89 -16.36 11.32
CA THR A 736 -4.89 -17.35 10.91
C THR A 736 -5.84 -17.67 12.07
N VAL A 737 -5.28 -17.84 13.27
CA VAL A 737 -6.04 -17.84 14.53
C VAL A 737 -6.10 -16.41 15.05
N THR A 738 -7.29 -15.96 15.41
CA THR A 738 -7.54 -14.59 15.87
C THR A 738 -7.80 -14.49 17.36
N ARG A 739 -8.24 -15.57 18.02
CA ARG A 739 -8.53 -15.64 19.46
C ARG A 739 -8.22 -17.05 20.00
N LEU A 740 -7.54 -17.10 21.13
CA LEU A 740 -7.29 -18.30 21.93
C LEU A 740 -7.76 -18.01 23.36
N GLU A 741 -8.83 -18.67 23.78
CA GLU A 741 -9.38 -18.60 25.14
C GLU A 741 -8.97 -19.85 25.90
N VAL A 742 -8.37 -19.68 27.08
CA VAL A 742 -7.87 -20.77 27.92
C VAL A 742 -8.57 -20.74 29.28
N ASN A 743 -9.12 -21.88 29.68
CA ASN A 743 -9.81 -22.10 30.96
C ASN A 743 -10.94 -21.09 31.27
N HIS A 744 -11.48 -20.42 30.27
CA HIS A 744 -12.45 -19.31 30.41
C HIS A 744 -11.96 -18.09 31.21
N GLU A 745 -10.70 -18.07 31.64
CA GLU A 745 -10.10 -17.02 32.47
C GLU A 745 -9.10 -16.19 31.67
N MET A 746 -8.39 -16.79 30.72
CA MET A 746 -7.35 -16.13 29.94
C MET A 746 -7.74 -16.08 28.47
N VAL A 747 -7.41 -14.98 27.80
CA VAL A 747 -7.65 -14.86 26.35
C VAL A 747 -6.52 -14.09 25.68
N LEU A 748 -5.92 -14.73 24.68
CA LEU A 748 -4.98 -14.14 23.74
C LEU A 748 -5.73 -13.83 22.46
N LEU A 749 -5.69 -12.59 21.99
CA LEU A 749 -6.48 -12.18 20.84
C LEU A 749 -5.88 -11.03 20.05
N TRP A 750 -6.14 -11.05 18.74
CA TRP A 750 -5.90 -9.92 17.85
C TRP A 750 -7.00 -8.86 17.97
N SER A 751 -6.69 -7.62 17.63
CA SER A 751 -7.62 -6.47 17.61
C SER A 751 -8.84 -6.65 16.68
N LYS A 752 -8.71 -7.46 15.63
CA LYS A 752 -9.77 -7.75 14.64
C LYS A 752 -10.10 -9.25 14.60
N ARG A 753 -11.34 -9.56 14.20
CA ARG A 753 -11.85 -10.94 14.02
C ARG A 753 -11.39 -11.62 12.73
N SER A 754 -11.00 -10.83 11.72
CA SER A 754 -10.57 -11.38 10.43
C SER A 754 -9.53 -10.48 9.77
N PHE A 755 -8.56 -11.13 9.14
CA PHE A 755 -7.50 -10.53 8.33
C PHE A 755 -7.56 -11.14 6.93
N PHE A 756 -8.26 -10.48 6.01
CA PHE A 756 -8.35 -10.91 4.60
C PHE A 756 -7.02 -10.74 3.85
N ASN A 757 -6.15 -9.82 4.30
CA ASN A 757 -4.76 -9.66 3.84
C ASN A 757 -3.82 -9.65 5.07
N ARG A 758 -2.75 -10.45 5.02
CA ARG A 758 -1.74 -10.58 6.10
C ARG A 758 -0.98 -9.29 6.37
N GLU A 759 -0.86 -8.44 5.34
CA GLU A 759 -0.20 -7.12 5.40
C GLU A 759 -0.98 -6.07 6.19
N VAL A 760 -2.24 -6.33 6.54
CA VAL A 760 -3.02 -5.39 7.35
C VAL A 760 -2.40 -5.31 8.75
N PRO A 761 -1.95 -4.13 9.21
CA PRO A 761 -1.42 -3.97 10.56
C PRO A 761 -2.52 -4.29 11.58
N GLY A 762 -2.15 -5.05 12.59
CA GLY A 762 -3.01 -5.41 13.72
C GLY A 762 -2.17 -5.40 14.98
N VAL A 763 -2.81 -5.10 16.11
CA VAL A 763 -2.22 -5.28 17.45
C VAL A 763 -2.92 -6.43 18.15
N CYS A 764 -2.25 -7.10 19.09
CA CYS A 764 -2.79 -8.16 19.91
C CYS A 764 -2.68 -7.85 21.41
N ALA A 765 -3.46 -8.53 22.23
CA ALA A 765 -3.42 -8.41 23.69
C ALA A 765 -3.62 -9.76 24.35
N LEU A 766 -3.01 -9.93 25.53
CA LEU A 766 -3.29 -11.02 26.46
C LEU A 766 -4.06 -10.46 27.65
N LEU A 767 -5.27 -10.97 27.87
CA LEU A 767 -6.18 -10.53 28.93
C LEU A 767 -6.46 -11.68 29.90
N ARG A 768 -6.57 -11.35 31.18
CA ARG A 768 -7.02 -12.25 32.25
C ARG A 768 -8.29 -11.73 32.90
N PHE A 769 -9.21 -12.62 33.23
CA PHE A 769 -10.51 -12.34 33.80
C PHE A 769 -10.71 -13.23 35.03
N ASP A 770 -11.03 -12.61 36.17
CA ASP A 770 -11.34 -13.30 37.41
C ASP A 770 -12.81 -13.03 37.77
N ASP A 771 -13.63 -14.06 37.58
CA ASP A 771 -15.06 -14.02 37.88
C ASP A 771 -15.36 -13.89 39.37
N ALA A 772 -14.50 -14.41 40.25
CA ALA A 772 -14.71 -14.37 41.70
C ALA A 772 -14.53 -12.96 42.25
N SER A 773 -13.53 -12.23 41.74
CA SER A 773 -13.27 -10.84 42.14
C SER A 773 -13.90 -9.79 41.23
N SER A 774 -14.55 -10.19 40.13
CA SER A 774 -15.06 -9.27 39.08
C SER A 774 -13.97 -8.27 38.65
N SER A 775 -12.76 -8.77 38.45
CA SER A 775 -11.59 -8.00 38.05
C SER A 775 -10.96 -8.58 36.80
N TRP A 776 -10.30 -7.73 36.03
CA TRP A 776 -9.58 -8.15 34.83
C TRP A 776 -8.27 -7.41 34.72
N GLY A 777 -7.34 -8.00 33.99
CA GLY A 777 -6.06 -7.37 33.71
C GLY A 777 -5.58 -7.61 32.30
N ALA A 778 -4.70 -6.74 31.83
CA ALA A 778 -4.03 -6.83 30.54
C ALA A 778 -2.52 -6.88 30.75
N LEU A 779 -1.85 -7.71 29.96
CA LEU A 779 -0.39 -7.75 29.93
C LEU A 779 0.15 -6.43 29.37
N LEU A 780 1.06 -5.78 30.10
CA LEU A 780 1.63 -4.49 29.72
C LEU A 780 2.67 -4.64 28.60
N SER A 781 2.53 -3.86 27.53
CA SER A 781 3.53 -3.69 26.48
C SER A 781 4.61 -2.70 26.91
N ASP A 782 4.22 -1.52 27.41
CA ASP A 782 5.11 -0.48 27.92
C ASP A 782 4.81 -0.13 29.39
N TRP A 783 5.79 -0.39 30.26
CA TRP A 783 5.69 -0.09 31.68
C TRP A 783 5.76 1.41 32.00
N ASN A 784 6.57 2.17 31.27
CA ASN A 784 6.78 3.59 31.57
C ASN A 784 5.54 4.40 31.23
N SER A 785 4.92 4.12 30.08
CA SER A 785 3.63 4.71 29.72
C SER A 785 2.54 4.37 30.74
N TYR A 786 2.49 3.14 31.26
CA TYR A 786 1.53 2.79 32.32
C TYR A 786 1.74 3.57 33.63
N LEU A 787 3.01 3.82 34.02
CA LEU A 787 3.34 4.47 35.29
C LEU A 787 3.16 6.00 35.27
N TYR A 788 3.47 6.64 34.13
CA TYR A 788 3.54 8.09 34.01
C TYR A 788 2.36 8.71 33.24
N ALA A 789 1.50 7.93 32.60
CA ALA A 789 0.40 8.49 31.84
C ALA A 789 -0.74 8.97 32.76
N GLU A 790 -1.24 10.18 32.50
CA GLU A 790 -2.46 10.67 33.14
C GLU A 790 -3.66 9.96 32.52
N ALA A 791 -4.64 9.55 33.34
CA ALA A 791 -5.76 8.71 32.90
C ALA A 791 -6.54 9.28 31.69
N ASP A 792 -6.58 10.61 31.56
CA ASP A 792 -7.31 11.32 30.49
C ASP A 792 -6.46 11.59 29.23
N THR A 793 -5.14 11.36 29.27
CA THR A 793 -4.22 11.63 28.15
C THR A 793 -3.69 10.36 27.48
N VAL A 794 -4.01 9.17 28.01
CA VAL A 794 -3.54 7.89 27.46
C VAL A 794 -4.18 7.63 26.09
N PRO A 795 -3.37 7.44 25.02
CA PRO A 795 -3.88 7.05 23.70
C PRO A 795 -4.71 5.75 23.78
N GLN A 796 -5.94 5.82 23.25
CA GLN A 796 -6.86 4.68 23.21
C GLN A 796 -6.88 4.06 21.81
N ILE A 797 -6.50 2.79 21.72
CA ILE A 797 -6.42 2.04 20.47
C ILE A 797 -7.71 1.21 20.29
N PRO A 798 -8.41 1.33 19.14
CA PRO A 798 -9.57 0.50 18.84
C PRO A 798 -9.23 -0.99 18.94
N PHE A 799 -9.96 -1.74 19.76
CA PHE A 799 -9.69 -3.13 20.02
C PHE A 799 -10.98 -3.93 20.19
N ARG A 800 -11.22 -4.89 19.28
CA ARG A 800 -12.47 -5.65 19.19
C ARG A 800 -13.69 -4.73 19.14
N LEU A 801 -14.52 -4.74 20.17
CA LEU A 801 -15.73 -3.91 20.26
C LEU A 801 -15.54 -2.67 21.15
N GLY A 802 -14.38 -2.55 21.79
CA GLY A 802 -14.04 -1.45 22.68
C GLY A 802 -12.71 -0.80 22.33
N PHE A 803 -12.02 -0.34 23.36
CA PHE A 803 -10.72 0.33 23.26
C PHE A 803 -9.80 -0.19 24.35
N LEU A 804 -8.52 -0.35 24.01
CA LEU A 804 -7.45 -0.61 24.96
C LEU A 804 -6.45 0.54 24.95
N PRO A 805 -5.87 0.89 26.10
CA PRO A 805 -4.76 1.82 26.13
C PRO A 805 -3.56 1.25 25.37
N ASP A 806 -2.76 2.13 24.75
CA ASP A 806 -1.56 1.78 24.01
C ASP A 806 -0.59 0.86 24.79
N TYR A 807 -0.41 1.12 26.09
CA TYR A 807 0.43 0.31 26.98
C TYR A 807 -0.09 -1.11 27.23
N ALA A 808 -1.32 -1.44 26.82
CA ALA A 808 -1.92 -2.77 26.99
C ALA A 808 -1.99 -3.59 25.70
N VAL A 809 -1.60 -2.99 24.56
CA VAL A 809 -1.57 -3.67 23.27
C VAL A 809 -0.15 -3.90 22.80
N HIS A 810 0.06 -5.02 22.14
CA HIS A 810 1.35 -5.48 21.63
C HIS A 810 1.32 -5.48 20.11
N GLN A 811 2.37 -4.96 19.49
CA GLN A 811 2.53 -5.01 18.04
C GLN A 811 2.91 -6.41 17.57
N THR A 812 3.68 -7.13 18.40
CA THR A 812 4.05 -8.53 18.17
C THR A 812 3.29 -9.47 19.10
N PRO A 813 2.91 -10.66 18.62
CA PRO A 813 2.26 -11.68 19.44
C PRO A 813 3.24 -12.35 20.40
N LYS A 814 4.55 -12.17 20.23
CA LYS A 814 5.58 -12.89 20.98
C LYS A 814 5.47 -12.71 22.49
N LYS A 815 5.59 -11.48 23.00
CA LYS A 815 5.51 -11.19 24.45
C LYS A 815 4.20 -11.69 25.08
N PRO A 816 3.02 -11.51 24.44
CA PRO A 816 1.77 -12.16 24.85
C PRO A 816 1.81 -13.69 24.85
N ILE A 817 2.38 -14.33 23.83
CA ILE A 817 2.47 -15.78 23.75
C ILE A 817 3.40 -16.33 24.82
N ASP A 818 4.60 -15.77 24.96
CA ASP A 818 5.58 -16.21 25.96
C ASP A 818 5.01 -16.07 27.38
N ALA A 819 4.26 -14.99 27.63
CA ALA A 819 3.59 -14.80 28.89
C ALA A 819 2.46 -15.82 29.12
N LEU A 820 1.70 -16.16 28.08
CA LEU A 820 0.69 -17.23 28.14
C LEU A 820 1.34 -18.57 28.42
N VAL A 821 2.42 -18.94 27.72
CA VAL A 821 3.14 -20.20 27.93
C VAL A 821 3.70 -20.27 29.35
N ALA A 822 4.31 -19.19 29.85
CA ALA A 822 4.80 -19.13 31.23
C ALA A 822 3.68 -19.30 32.27
N LEU A 823 2.51 -18.69 32.03
CA LEU A 823 1.32 -18.88 32.88
C LEU A 823 0.85 -20.34 32.88
N LEU A 824 0.88 -21.01 31.72
CA LEU A 824 0.50 -22.42 31.58
C LEU A 824 1.46 -23.38 32.31
N HIS A 825 2.71 -22.98 32.48
CA HIS A 825 3.71 -23.66 33.33
C HIS A 825 3.57 -23.35 34.82
N GLY A 826 2.61 -22.51 35.21
CA GLY A 826 2.39 -22.12 36.60
C GLY A 826 3.33 -21.03 37.11
N VAL A 827 4.05 -20.35 36.22
CA VAL A 827 4.82 -19.16 36.61
C VAL A 827 3.85 -18.04 36.94
N LYS A 828 3.93 -17.54 38.18
CA LYS A 828 3.10 -16.43 38.64
C LYS A 828 3.32 -15.21 37.74
N ASP A 829 2.23 -14.68 37.17
CA ASP A 829 2.20 -13.53 36.25
C ASP A 829 2.92 -13.73 34.90
N GLY A 830 3.36 -14.94 34.55
CA GLY A 830 3.84 -15.27 33.20
C GLY A 830 5.07 -14.50 32.73
N ASN A 831 6.02 -14.18 33.62
CA ASN A 831 7.18 -13.32 33.32
C ASN A 831 6.84 -11.89 32.85
N GLY A 832 5.57 -11.46 33.02
CA GLY A 832 5.05 -10.18 32.56
C GLY A 832 4.51 -9.32 33.69
N ARG A 833 4.39 -8.01 33.43
CA ARG A 833 3.67 -7.08 34.31
C ARG A 833 2.26 -6.87 33.80
N TRP A 834 1.30 -6.78 34.72
CA TRP A 834 -0.13 -6.70 34.41
C TRP A 834 -0.71 -5.38 34.90
N SER A 835 -1.66 -4.84 34.15
CA SER A 835 -2.53 -3.78 34.65
C SER A 835 -3.66 -4.42 35.47
N ASP A 836 -3.75 -4.14 36.76
CA ASP A 836 -4.89 -4.59 37.57
C ASP A 836 -5.97 -3.49 37.59
N LYS A 837 -7.00 -3.68 36.77
CA LYS A 837 -8.12 -2.73 36.68
C LYS A 837 -9.14 -3.06 37.78
N VAL A 838 -9.10 -2.30 38.88
CA VAL A 838 -10.11 -2.35 39.94
C VAL A 838 -11.06 -1.16 39.78
N TYR A 839 -12.32 -1.44 39.50
CA TYR A 839 -13.34 -0.41 39.37
C TYR A 839 -13.89 -0.03 40.75
N LEU A 840 -13.74 1.23 41.16
CA LEU A 840 -14.30 1.75 42.42
C LEU A 840 -15.83 1.82 42.41
N TYR A 841 -16.43 1.99 41.23
CA TYR A 841 -17.88 2.10 41.03
C TYR A 841 -18.31 1.25 39.83
N ASN A 842 -19.53 0.71 39.87
CA ASN A 842 -20.11 -0.09 38.78
C ASN A 842 -19.22 -1.27 38.33
N GLN A 843 -18.59 -1.94 39.31
CA GLN A 843 -17.62 -3.01 39.08
C GLN A 843 -18.20 -4.14 38.22
N GLU A 844 -19.39 -4.66 38.58
CA GLU A 844 -20.07 -5.72 37.83
C GLU A 844 -20.31 -5.32 36.36
N SER A 845 -20.83 -4.10 36.11
CA SER A 845 -21.11 -3.61 34.75
C SER A 845 -19.84 -3.40 33.92
N SER A 846 -18.78 -2.86 34.54
CA SER A 846 -17.53 -2.58 33.86
C SER A 846 -16.74 -3.86 33.58
N TYR A 847 -16.82 -4.84 34.48
CA TYR A 847 -16.28 -6.19 34.30
C TYR A 847 -17.03 -6.93 33.17
N TYR A 848 -18.37 -6.92 33.20
CA TYR A 848 -19.19 -7.52 32.16
C TYR A 848 -18.87 -6.94 30.77
N PHE A 849 -18.75 -5.61 30.69
CA PHE A 849 -18.33 -4.93 29.46
C PHE A 849 -16.95 -5.37 29.00
N ALA A 850 -15.95 -5.40 29.88
CA ALA A 850 -14.60 -5.84 29.51
C ALA A 850 -14.61 -7.28 28.98
N LYS A 851 -15.32 -8.19 29.65
CA LYS A 851 -15.42 -9.61 29.24
C LYS A 851 -16.11 -9.76 27.88
N ARG A 852 -17.23 -9.06 27.65
CA ARG A 852 -17.97 -9.10 26.37
C ARG A 852 -17.27 -8.35 25.23
N ALA A 853 -16.88 -7.10 25.45
CA ALA A 853 -16.42 -6.18 24.41
C ALA A 853 -14.93 -6.35 24.06
N LEU A 854 -14.09 -6.59 25.08
CA LEU A 854 -12.65 -6.78 24.90
C LEU A 854 -12.32 -8.26 24.79
N GLY A 855 -12.76 -9.09 25.74
CA GLY A 855 -12.46 -10.52 25.78
C GLY A 855 -13.21 -11.37 24.73
N GLY A 856 -14.30 -10.84 24.18
CA GLY A 856 -15.10 -11.50 23.14
C GLY A 856 -15.91 -12.71 23.63
N PHE A 857 -16.09 -12.89 24.94
CA PHE A 857 -16.84 -14.00 25.52
C PHE A 857 -18.32 -13.95 25.15
N SER A 858 -19.00 -15.10 25.05
CA SER A 858 -20.46 -15.14 24.81
C SER A 858 -21.27 -14.62 26.00
N ILE A 859 -22.58 -14.41 25.81
CA ILE A 859 -23.49 -14.00 26.89
C ILE A 859 -23.47 -15.04 28.03
N GLU A 860 -23.54 -16.32 27.67
CA GLU A 860 -23.54 -17.45 28.60
C GLU A 860 -22.26 -17.51 29.42
N ARG A 861 -21.09 -17.38 28.77
CA ARG A 861 -19.77 -17.43 29.43
C ARG A 861 -19.44 -16.19 30.24
N SER A 862 -20.22 -15.12 30.08
CA SER A 862 -20.07 -13.87 30.82
C SER A 862 -20.98 -13.80 32.05
N GLY A 863 -21.70 -14.89 32.38
CA GLY A 863 -22.64 -14.94 33.51
C GLY A 863 -24.04 -14.37 33.21
N GLY A 864 -24.36 -14.14 31.93
CA GLY A 864 -25.63 -13.58 31.47
C GLY A 864 -25.69 -12.04 31.53
N PRO A 865 -26.67 -11.40 30.85
CA PRO A 865 -26.83 -9.96 30.91
C PRO A 865 -27.32 -9.51 32.28
N LEU A 866 -27.04 -8.26 32.64
CA LEU A 866 -27.36 -7.67 33.94
C LEU A 866 -28.84 -7.28 34.07
N LEU A 867 -29.73 -8.24 33.79
CA LEU A 867 -31.18 -8.07 33.86
C LEU A 867 -31.59 -7.57 35.25
N ARG A 868 -32.53 -6.62 35.27
CA ARG A 868 -33.08 -5.98 36.47
C ARG A 868 -32.07 -5.24 37.34
N ARG A 869 -30.82 -5.10 36.88
CA ARG A 869 -29.81 -4.22 37.50
C ARG A 869 -29.92 -2.81 36.93
N LYS A 870 -29.40 -1.84 37.68
CA LYS A 870 -29.39 -0.43 37.27
C LYS A 870 -28.55 -0.26 35.98
N TYR A 871 -29.05 0.52 35.05
CA TYR A 871 -28.33 0.89 33.83
C TYR A 871 -27.19 1.85 34.16
N VAL A 872 -26.01 1.59 33.60
CA VAL A 872 -24.84 2.47 33.73
C VAL A 872 -24.70 3.24 32.42
N ILE A 873 -24.96 4.54 32.48
CA ILE A 873 -24.90 5.45 31.33
C ILE A 873 -23.86 6.52 31.64
N PRO A 874 -22.59 6.34 31.20
CA PRO A 874 -21.54 7.33 31.40
C PRO A 874 -21.84 8.62 30.62
N LYS A 875 -22.25 8.49 29.36
CA LYS A 875 -22.60 9.62 28.49
C LYS A 875 -24.11 9.79 28.41
N ILE A 876 -24.60 10.83 29.08
CA ILE A 876 -26.03 11.11 29.22
C ILE A 876 -26.62 11.59 27.88
N PRO A 877 -27.84 11.15 27.50
CA PRO A 877 -28.53 11.68 26.32
C PRO A 877 -28.82 13.18 26.43
N THR A 878 -29.18 13.84 25.34
CA THR A 878 -29.70 15.22 25.35
C THR A 878 -31.17 15.25 25.74
N ARG A 879 -31.95 14.27 25.26
CA ARG A 879 -33.36 14.11 25.58
C ARG A 879 -33.81 12.65 25.51
N PHE A 880 -34.91 12.34 26.17
CA PHE A 880 -35.58 11.05 26.06
C PHE A 880 -37.10 11.23 26.04
N ALA A 881 -37.80 10.28 25.43
CA ALA A 881 -39.26 10.28 25.35
C ALA A 881 -39.82 8.88 25.60
N TRP A 882 -40.97 8.79 26.26
CA TRP A 882 -41.60 7.50 26.57
C TRP A 882 -43.13 7.57 26.43
N ARG A 883 -43.74 6.41 26.24
CA ARG A 883 -45.19 6.24 26.19
C ARG A 883 -45.60 5.02 27.00
N GLN A 884 -46.73 5.16 27.69
CA GLN A 884 -47.43 4.04 28.33
C GLN A 884 -48.49 3.51 27.36
N PRO A 885 -48.86 2.22 27.45
CA PRO A 885 -49.93 1.67 26.62
C PRO A 885 -51.22 2.52 26.69
N GLY A 886 -51.58 3.16 25.56
CA GLY A 886 -52.75 4.03 25.45
C GLY A 886 -52.62 5.44 26.04
N GLY A 887 -51.43 5.85 26.53
CA GLY A 887 -51.14 7.18 27.06
C GLY A 887 -50.49 8.14 26.05
N PRO A 888 -50.39 9.45 26.37
CA PRO A 888 -49.70 10.42 25.51
C PRO A 888 -48.17 10.23 25.55
N LEU A 889 -47.50 10.59 24.44
CA LEU A 889 -46.05 10.64 24.37
C LEU A 889 -45.53 11.77 25.28
N THR A 890 -44.65 11.42 26.23
CA THR A 890 -44.00 12.40 27.12
C THR A 890 -42.56 12.57 26.69
N VAL A 891 -42.13 13.82 26.47
CA VAL A 891 -40.75 14.17 26.08
C VAL A 891 -40.11 14.96 27.22
N GLN A 892 -38.88 14.60 27.59
CA GLN A 892 -38.12 15.29 28.62
C GLN A 892 -36.69 15.58 28.14
N GLU A 893 -36.30 16.85 28.20
CA GLU A 893 -34.92 17.29 28.03
C GLU A 893 -34.09 16.93 29.27
N MET A 894 -32.80 16.61 29.08
CA MET A 894 -31.97 16.10 30.15
C MET A 894 -31.48 17.18 31.12
N ASP A 895 -31.84 17.02 32.39
CA ASP A 895 -31.30 17.74 33.55
C ASP A 895 -30.83 16.77 34.67
N ALA A 896 -30.40 17.30 35.81
CA ALA A 896 -29.92 16.49 36.93
C ALA A 896 -30.98 15.56 37.55
N ALA A 897 -32.26 15.94 37.53
CA ALA A 897 -33.37 15.13 38.04
C ALA A 897 -33.82 14.07 37.02
N ALA A 898 -33.74 14.41 35.73
CA ALA A 898 -34.07 13.57 34.60
C ALA A 898 -33.21 12.29 34.51
N ARG A 899 -31.99 12.30 35.08
CA ARG A 899 -31.11 11.10 35.09
C ARG A 899 -31.76 9.94 35.84
N PHE A 900 -32.37 10.20 36.99
CA PHE A 900 -33.06 9.17 37.76
C PHE A 900 -34.35 8.72 37.07
N ALA A 901 -35.08 9.67 36.46
CA ALA A 901 -36.29 9.38 35.70
C ALA A 901 -36.01 8.48 34.47
N LEU A 902 -34.91 8.69 33.77
CA LEU A 902 -34.48 7.86 32.64
C LEU A 902 -34.22 6.42 33.07
N VAL A 903 -33.42 6.21 34.12
CA VAL A 903 -33.10 4.86 34.62
C VAL A 903 -34.36 4.14 35.09
N ASP A 904 -35.30 4.86 35.72
CA ASP A 904 -36.62 4.32 36.09
C ASP A 904 -37.44 3.93 34.86
N GLN A 905 -37.55 4.80 33.84
CA GLN A 905 -38.30 4.47 32.62
C GLN A 905 -37.69 3.28 31.88
N MET A 906 -36.37 3.13 31.85
CA MET A 906 -35.72 1.96 31.27
C MET A 906 -36.07 0.68 32.03
N ALA A 907 -36.06 0.71 33.36
CA ALA A 907 -36.50 -0.44 34.17
C ALA A 907 -37.99 -0.76 33.93
N ARG A 908 -38.84 0.27 33.77
CA ARG A 908 -40.27 0.09 33.43
C ARG A 908 -40.46 -0.51 32.04
N PHE A 909 -39.67 -0.13 31.05
CA PHE A 909 -39.69 -0.75 29.73
C PHE A 909 -39.25 -2.22 29.79
N GLU A 910 -38.17 -2.52 30.52
CA GLU A 910 -37.72 -3.90 30.76
C GLU A 910 -38.80 -4.75 31.46
N LEU A 911 -39.66 -4.15 32.27
CA LEU A 911 -40.81 -4.83 32.89
C LEU A 911 -42.07 -4.89 32.00
N GLY A 912 -42.06 -4.30 30.81
CA GLY A 912 -43.21 -4.28 29.86
C GLY A 912 -44.28 -3.25 30.21
N ALA A 913 -43.96 -2.25 31.04
CA ALA A 913 -44.90 -1.20 31.45
C ALA A 913 -44.98 -0.02 30.47
N LEU A 914 -44.13 0.02 29.46
CA LEU A 914 -44.04 1.05 28.42
C LEU A 914 -44.11 0.39 27.05
N ASP A 915 -44.82 0.98 26.09
CA ASP A 915 -44.87 0.52 24.70
C ASP A 915 -43.82 1.20 23.81
N TYR A 916 -43.28 2.35 24.27
CA TYR A 916 -42.28 3.14 23.55
C TYR A 916 -41.28 3.80 24.52
N LEU A 917 -40.00 3.75 24.18
CA LEU A 917 -38.94 4.53 24.82
C LEU A 917 -37.89 4.95 23.78
N SER A 918 -37.56 6.23 23.71
CA SER A 918 -36.50 6.74 22.83
C SER A 918 -35.51 7.62 23.58
N MET A 919 -34.24 7.59 23.18
CA MET A 919 -33.16 8.41 23.72
C MET A 919 -32.38 9.01 22.55
N THR A 920 -31.99 10.28 22.68
CA THR A 920 -31.23 11.01 21.66
C THR A 920 -29.92 11.51 22.23
N TRP A 921 -28.83 11.37 21.49
CA TRP A 921 -27.53 12.00 21.77
C TRP A 921 -27.11 12.91 20.62
N GLU A 922 -26.37 13.96 20.94
CA GLU A 922 -25.67 14.78 19.95
C GLU A 922 -24.16 14.55 20.06
N PHE A 923 -23.55 14.06 18.98
CA PHE A 923 -22.11 13.86 18.91
C PHE A 923 -21.47 14.82 17.88
N PRO A 924 -20.28 15.39 18.17
CA PRO A 924 -19.62 16.33 17.26
C PRO A 924 -19.33 15.76 15.85
N GLU A 925 -18.97 14.48 15.76
CA GLU A 925 -18.59 13.84 14.50
C GLU A 925 -19.76 13.11 13.82
N GLU A 926 -20.60 12.40 14.58
CA GLU A 926 -21.71 11.58 14.05
C GLU A 926 -23.06 12.31 13.98
N GLY A 927 -23.19 13.50 14.60
CA GLY A 927 -24.45 14.23 14.67
C GLY A 927 -25.49 13.58 15.59
N PRO A 928 -26.80 13.73 15.31
CA PRO A 928 -27.87 13.14 16.11
C PRO A 928 -27.91 11.62 15.96
N VAL A 929 -27.82 10.92 17.10
CA VAL A 929 -28.01 9.46 17.19
C VAL A 929 -29.19 9.17 18.10
N HIS A 930 -30.14 8.38 17.62
CA HIS A 930 -31.33 8.00 18.36
C HIS A 930 -31.40 6.49 18.59
N LEU A 931 -31.69 6.10 19.82
CA LEU A 931 -32.00 4.73 20.21
C LEU A 931 -33.49 4.64 20.53
N VAL A 932 -34.21 3.75 19.84
CA VAL A 932 -35.66 3.57 19.98
C VAL A 932 -35.95 2.13 20.38
N LEU A 933 -36.74 1.97 21.44
CA LEU A 933 -37.24 0.70 21.94
C LEU A 933 -38.75 0.67 21.79
N LEU A 934 -39.27 -0.39 21.16
CA LEU A 934 -40.69 -0.62 20.92
C LEU A 934 -41.10 -1.92 21.60
N HIS A 935 -42.26 -1.91 22.26
CA HIS A 935 -42.81 -3.07 22.96
C HIS A 935 -44.27 -3.28 22.57
N GLU A 936 -44.63 -4.54 22.28
CA GLU A 936 -46.00 -4.98 22.07
C GLU A 936 -46.23 -6.30 22.83
N GLN A 937 -47.41 -6.45 23.43
CA GLN A 937 -47.81 -7.68 24.08
C GLN A 937 -49.12 -8.17 23.45
N ASP A 938 -49.08 -9.38 22.88
CA ASP A 938 -50.25 -10.06 22.31
C ASP A 938 -50.40 -11.49 22.86
N ASP A 939 -51.34 -12.26 22.32
CA ASP A 939 -51.59 -13.66 22.69
C ASP A 939 -50.35 -14.56 22.48
N SER A 940 -49.38 -14.13 21.67
CA SER A 940 -48.13 -14.86 21.41
C SER A 940 -47.01 -14.57 22.41
N GLY A 941 -47.23 -13.61 23.33
CA GLY A 941 -46.30 -13.23 24.38
C GLY A 941 -45.71 -11.83 24.18
N ARG A 942 -44.60 -11.57 24.86
CA ARG A 942 -43.87 -10.31 24.79
C ARG A 942 -43.08 -10.24 23.48
N ARG A 943 -43.18 -9.12 22.77
CA ARG A 943 -42.45 -8.85 21.54
C ARG A 943 -41.81 -7.47 21.63
N ASP A 944 -40.50 -7.42 21.55
CA ASP A 944 -39.71 -6.19 21.62
C ASP A 944 -38.91 -5.95 20.34
N GLN A 945 -38.60 -4.69 20.06
CA GLN A 945 -37.74 -4.28 18.96
C GLN A 945 -36.83 -3.12 19.37
N LEU A 946 -35.55 -3.21 19.00
CA LEU A 946 -34.56 -2.15 19.17
C LEU A 946 -34.16 -1.59 17.80
N VAL A 947 -34.18 -0.27 17.69
CA VAL A 947 -33.83 0.48 16.48
C VAL A 947 -32.81 1.56 16.79
N LEU A 948 -31.73 1.61 16.02
CA LEU A 948 -30.74 2.67 16.06
C LEU A 948 -30.88 3.53 14.80
N ILE A 949 -30.99 4.85 14.98
CA ILE A 949 -31.11 5.83 13.89
C ILE A 949 -29.92 6.77 13.96
N ARG A 950 -29.19 6.90 12.85
CA ARG A 950 -28.04 7.82 12.72
C ARG A 950 -28.32 8.79 11.59
N ASP A 951 -28.59 10.04 11.94
CA ASP A 951 -29.10 11.04 11.00
C ASP A 951 -28.07 11.44 9.94
N ASN A 952 -26.82 11.71 10.34
CA ASN A 952 -25.77 12.07 9.38
C ASN A 952 -25.43 10.94 8.40
N ALA A 953 -25.49 9.69 8.85
CA ALA A 953 -25.25 8.51 8.03
C ALA A 953 -26.50 8.08 7.22
N GLN A 954 -27.66 8.73 7.44
CA GLN A 954 -28.97 8.32 6.91
C GLN A 954 -29.26 6.82 7.06
N SER A 955 -28.88 6.25 8.22
CA SER A 955 -29.00 4.82 8.49
C SER A 955 -30.02 4.53 9.58
N ILE A 956 -30.83 3.50 9.36
CA ILE A 956 -31.77 2.93 10.33
C ILE A 956 -31.44 1.45 10.45
N GLU A 957 -31.08 1.02 11.65
CA GLU A 957 -30.52 -0.30 11.93
C GLU A 957 -31.40 -1.00 12.96
N TYR A 958 -31.87 -2.20 12.61
CA TYR A 958 -32.68 -3.03 13.48
C TYR A 958 -31.84 -4.15 14.06
N LEU A 959 -31.88 -4.30 15.38
CA LEU A 959 -31.25 -5.42 16.05
C LEU A 959 -31.99 -6.72 15.69
N VAL A 960 -31.30 -7.69 15.10
CA VAL A 960 -31.87 -8.99 14.75
C VAL A 960 -31.99 -9.88 15.98
N GLY A 961 -33.19 -10.41 16.24
CA GLY A 961 -33.49 -11.33 17.33
C GLY A 961 -33.25 -12.81 16.98
N ASN A 962 -33.45 -13.20 15.73
CA ASN A 962 -33.15 -14.57 15.27
C ASN A 962 -32.13 -14.56 14.12
N LYS A 963 -30.89 -14.99 14.42
CA LYS A 963 -29.77 -14.98 13.47
C LYS A 963 -29.91 -16.06 12.38
N GLU A 964 -30.44 -17.24 12.70
CA GLU A 964 -30.61 -18.34 11.73
C GLU A 964 -31.59 -17.93 10.64
N GLU A 965 -32.76 -17.42 11.03
CA GLU A 965 -33.80 -16.92 10.10
C GLU A 965 -33.31 -15.72 9.26
N TYR A 966 -32.34 -14.94 9.77
CA TYR A 966 -31.72 -13.84 9.02
C TYR A 966 -30.68 -14.30 7.97
N MET A 967 -30.00 -15.43 8.22
CA MET A 967 -28.96 -15.96 7.34
C MET A 967 -29.52 -16.88 6.23
N GLU A 968 -30.65 -17.56 6.47
CA GLU A 968 -31.37 -18.38 5.49
C GLU A 968 -32.08 -17.53 4.41
N ARG A 969 -31.31 -16.96 3.47
CA ARG A 969 -31.83 -16.05 2.43
C ARG A 969 -32.46 -16.73 1.20
N GLU A 970 -32.44 -18.06 1.12
CA GLU A 970 -32.96 -18.79 -0.05
C GLU A 970 -34.50 -18.99 -0.03
N GLY A 971 -35.17 -18.66 1.08
CA GLY A 971 -36.63 -18.81 1.27
C GLY A 971 -37.44 -17.51 1.38
N LYS A 972 -38.77 -17.62 1.34
CA LYS A 972 -39.68 -16.50 1.68
C LYS A 972 -39.57 -16.19 3.19
N VAL A 973 -38.99 -15.04 3.53
CA VAL A 973 -38.87 -14.53 4.90
C VAL A 973 -40.25 -14.41 5.57
N PRO A 974 -40.50 -15.11 6.70
CA PRO A 974 -41.72 -14.96 7.50
C PRO A 974 -41.91 -13.53 8.01
N LYS A 975 -43.12 -12.98 7.88
CA LYS A 975 -43.47 -11.64 8.36
C LYS A 975 -44.48 -11.73 9.50
N ALA A 976 -44.36 -10.84 10.48
CA ALA A 976 -45.26 -10.68 11.60
C ALA A 976 -45.78 -9.22 11.66
N SER A 977 -46.99 -9.04 12.20
CA SER A 977 -47.54 -7.72 12.48
C SER A 977 -46.97 -7.19 13.80
N PHE A 978 -46.41 -5.99 13.79
CA PHE A 978 -45.87 -5.31 14.96
C PHE A 978 -46.06 -3.79 14.83
N GLY A 979 -46.67 -3.13 15.82
CA GLY A 979 -46.96 -1.70 15.82
C GLY A 979 -47.78 -1.24 14.60
N GLY A 980 -48.70 -2.09 14.12
CA GLY A 980 -49.50 -1.85 12.91
C GLY A 980 -48.74 -2.00 11.58
N ARG A 981 -47.52 -2.55 11.59
CA ARG A 981 -46.66 -2.74 10.40
C ARG A 981 -46.36 -4.23 10.20
N MET A 982 -46.24 -4.65 8.95
CA MET A 982 -45.73 -5.99 8.62
C MET A 982 -44.20 -5.96 8.50
N ILE A 983 -43.51 -6.58 9.45
CA ILE A 983 -42.04 -6.65 9.50
C ILE A 983 -41.55 -8.10 9.50
N PRO A 984 -40.31 -8.39 9.08
CA PRO A 984 -39.74 -9.72 9.22
C PRO A 984 -39.70 -10.19 10.66
N ARG A 985 -40.05 -11.45 10.89
CA ARG A 985 -40.14 -12.04 12.23
C ARG A 985 -38.77 -12.08 12.94
N TYR A 986 -37.67 -12.26 12.20
CA TYR A 986 -36.33 -12.24 12.76
C TYR A 986 -35.92 -10.92 13.45
N LEU A 987 -36.68 -9.83 13.28
CA LEU A 987 -36.46 -8.54 13.94
C LEU A 987 -37.13 -8.43 15.31
N LEU A 988 -37.96 -9.41 15.68
CA LEU A 988 -38.67 -9.45 16.95
C LEU A 988 -37.86 -10.20 17.99
N HIS A 989 -37.80 -9.64 19.19
CA HIS A 989 -37.18 -10.26 20.36
C HIS A 989 -38.29 -10.73 21.29
N TYR A 990 -38.31 -12.03 21.59
CA TYR A 990 -39.31 -12.64 22.47
C TYR A 990 -38.87 -12.65 23.95
N ASP A 991 -37.59 -12.39 24.19
CA ASP A 991 -37.02 -12.09 25.50
C ASP A 991 -36.23 -10.78 25.45
N PHE A 992 -35.90 -10.25 26.63
CA PHE A 992 -35.13 -9.01 26.74
C PHE A 992 -33.62 -9.25 26.90
N VAL A 993 -33.14 -10.49 26.78
CA VAL A 993 -31.76 -10.89 27.08
C VAL A 993 -30.80 -10.23 26.09
N LEU A 994 -31.07 -10.38 24.79
CA LEU A 994 -30.22 -9.84 23.73
C LEU A 994 -30.29 -8.31 23.65
N ILE A 995 -31.48 -7.74 23.88
CA ILE A 995 -31.64 -6.28 23.97
C ILE A 995 -30.84 -5.73 25.15
N ARG A 996 -30.94 -6.36 26.33
CA ARG A 996 -30.20 -5.91 27.52
C ARG A 996 -28.68 -5.97 27.32
N ASP A 997 -28.18 -7.08 26.79
CA ASP A 997 -26.76 -7.26 26.45
C ASP A 997 -26.27 -6.17 25.49
N PHE A 998 -27.03 -5.87 24.43
CA PHE A 998 -26.73 -4.77 23.53
C PHE A 998 -26.71 -3.41 24.25
N LEU A 999 -27.71 -3.12 25.08
CA LEU A 999 -27.79 -1.85 25.81
C LEU A 999 -26.60 -1.65 26.75
N ASP A 1000 -26.21 -2.68 27.50
CA ASP A 1000 -25.08 -2.61 28.43
C ASP A 1000 -23.76 -2.33 27.69
N LEU A 1001 -23.55 -2.90 26.50
CA LEU A 1001 -22.38 -2.57 25.69
C LEU A 1001 -22.48 -1.21 25.00
N PHE A 1002 -23.66 -0.86 24.49
CA PHE A 1002 -23.89 0.39 23.79
C PHE A 1002 -23.57 1.59 24.67
N PHE A 1003 -24.11 1.64 25.89
CA PHE A 1003 -23.89 2.79 26.78
C PHE A 1003 -22.43 2.98 27.19
N LEU A 1004 -21.70 1.89 27.42
CA LEU A 1004 -20.29 1.93 27.80
C LEU A 1004 -19.37 2.17 26.59
N SER A 1005 -19.85 1.96 25.37
CA SER A 1005 -19.11 2.29 24.13
C SER A 1005 -19.22 3.77 23.70
N LEU A 1006 -20.17 4.54 24.25
CA LEU A 1006 -20.38 5.93 23.86
C LEU A 1006 -19.15 6.80 24.17
N PRO A 1007 -18.75 7.72 23.26
CA PRO A 1007 -19.42 8.11 22.01
C PRO A 1007 -19.06 7.28 20.76
N ARG A 1008 -18.18 6.30 20.87
CA ARG A 1008 -17.59 5.60 19.71
C ARG A 1008 -18.34 4.30 19.40
N ILE A 1009 -19.53 4.45 18.81
CA ILE A 1009 -20.46 3.34 18.54
C ILE A 1009 -20.11 2.51 17.30
N ASP A 1010 -19.28 3.05 16.40
CA ASP A 1010 -18.95 2.41 15.13
C ASP A 1010 -18.32 1.01 15.30
N SER A 1011 -17.50 0.80 16.34
CA SER A 1011 -16.93 -0.52 16.64
C SER A 1011 -17.99 -1.57 16.96
N LEU A 1012 -19.08 -1.17 17.61
CA LEU A 1012 -20.18 -2.06 18.00
C LEU A 1012 -21.09 -2.39 16.81
N VAL A 1013 -21.34 -1.39 15.95
CA VAL A 1013 -22.23 -1.50 14.79
C VAL A 1013 -21.55 -2.17 13.59
N ARG A 1014 -20.27 -1.89 13.33
CA ARG A 1014 -19.56 -2.36 12.12
C ARG A 1014 -18.83 -3.70 12.28
N ASN A 1015 -18.44 -4.09 13.50
CA ASN A 1015 -17.68 -5.35 13.72
C ASN A 1015 -18.56 -6.60 13.95
N ASN A 1016 -19.81 -6.61 13.44
CA ASN A 1016 -20.73 -7.76 13.53
C ASN A 1016 -20.94 -8.32 14.96
N TYR A 1017 -21.02 -7.46 15.98
CA TYR A 1017 -21.36 -7.90 17.35
C TYR A 1017 -22.76 -8.55 17.39
N ALA A 1018 -23.74 -7.85 16.84
CA ALA A 1018 -25.07 -8.35 16.58
C ALA A 1018 -25.36 -8.23 15.08
N ALA A 1019 -26.20 -9.12 14.54
CA ALA A 1019 -26.67 -8.95 13.19
C ALA A 1019 -27.60 -7.72 13.19
N PHE A 1020 -27.24 -6.69 12.41
CA PHE A 1020 -28.10 -5.56 12.14
C PHE A 1020 -28.71 -5.71 10.76
N ALA A 1021 -30.02 -5.52 10.66
CA ALA A 1021 -30.69 -5.39 9.38
C ALA A 1021 -30.71 -3.91 8.98
N TYR A 1022 -30.05 -3.58 7.87
CA TYR A 1022 -29.91 -2.21 7.38
C TYR A 1022 -31.11 -1.77 6.52
N GLY A 1023 -31.82 -0.75 7.01
CA GLY A 1023 -32.55 0.23 6.20
C GLY A 1023 -33.94 -0.13 5.65
N PRO A 1024 -34.79 0.88 5.39
CA PRO A 1024 -36.22 0.72 5.03
C PRO A 1024 -36.52 0.05 3.68
N LYS A 1025 -35.63 0.17 2.68
CA LYS A 1025 -35.95 -0.17 1.27
C LYS A 1025 -36.34 -1.63 1.06
N HIS A 1026 -35.76 -2.54 1.84
CA HIS A 1026 -36.05 -3.97 1.78
C HIS A 1026 -37.11 -4.41 2.81
N LEU A 1027 -37.29 -3.65 3.89
CA LEU A 1027 -38.14 -4.02 5.03
C LEU A 1027 -39.55 -3.40 4.95
N THR A 1028 -39.65 -2.11 4.66
CA THR A 1028 -40.91 -1.33 4.73
C THR A 1028 -41.23 -0.53 3.46
N GLN A 1029 -40.31 -0.46 2.48
CA GLN A 1029 -40.42 0.33 1.24
C GLN A 1029 -40.53 1.86 1.45
N LEU A 1030 -40.31 2.37 2.67
CA LEU A 1030 -40.38 3.80 2.99
C LEU A 1030 -39.04 4.51 2.69
N GLY A 1031 -39.06 5.83 2.47
CA GLY A 1031 -37.82 6.64 2.45
C GLY A 1031 -37.23 6.84 3.86
N PHE A 1032 -35.95 7.22 3.97
CA PHE A 1032 -35.27 7.45 5.26
C PHE A 1032 -36.04 8.43 6.15
N GLU A 1033 -36.35 9.63 5.65
CA GLU A 1033 -37.06 10.68 6.40
C GLU A 1033 -38.46 10.25 6.88
N GLU A 1034 -39.22 9.57 6.02
CA GLU A 1034 -40.56 9.12 6.37
C GLU A 1034 -40.52 8.01 7.43
N HIS A 1035 -39.55 7.11 7.33
CA HIS A 1035 -39.37 6.04 8.31
C HIS A 1035 -38.86 6.60 9.64
N ARG A 1036 -37.87 7.49 9.61
CA ARG A 1036 -37.36 8.23 10.76
C ARG A 1036 -38.49 8.93 11.51
N ARG A 1037 -39.33 9.70 10.81
CA ARG A 1037 -40.48 10.40 11.42
C ARG A 1037 -41.48 9.43 12.07
N LYS A 1038 -41.73 8.28 11.45
CA LYS A 1038 -42.63 7.25 11.98
C LYS A 1038 -42.07 6.49 13.19
N LEU A 1039 -40.76 6.50 13.40
CA LEU A 1039 -40.11 5.81 14.52
C LEU A 1039 -39.86 6.73 15.70
N LEU A 1040 -39.51 8.00 15.45
CA LEU A 1040 -39.28 8.95 16.52
C LEU A 1040 -40.58 9.52 17.10
N GLU A 1041 -41.66 9.49 16.30
CA GLU A 1041 -42.93 10.23 16.52
C GLU A 1041 -42.69 11.74 16.80
N PRO A 1042 -43.56 12.65 16.34
CA PRO A 1042 -43.27 14.09 16.32
C PRO A 1042 -43.13 14.74 17.70
#